data_AF-A0A2E7ZX55-F1
#
_entry.id   AF-A0A2E7ZX55-F1
#
_cell.length_a   1.000
_cell.length_b   1.000
_cell.length_c   1.000
_cell.angle_alpha   90.00
_cell.angle_beta   90.00
_cell.angle_gamma   90.00
#
_symmetry.space_group_name_H-M   'P 1'
#
loop_
_entity.id
_entity.type
_entity.pdbx_description
1 polymer ?
#
loop_
_entity_poly.entity_id
_entity_poly.type
_entity_poly.pdbx_seq_one_letter_code
_entity_poly.pdbx_strand_id
1 'polypeptide(L)'
;MLESAANTANREWSHPTTGARPQLVACLRRLWPIVLASTLVLGCETPVTDKVAPTEQNPLIALTPTEFNNSVRDLMGFSSDVNQWPAAPQLGIAAPLGAGGGIFGIGSPAPAVWPYSFPDEARVDGFEGVDGGQVPSDYLTEQIQKAARHFGAFALVSPVFFTCEGFADLEAEAQSSCAEQSLIRFAARAWRRPLSSKETLRLQSLWQTMALLGTPEQAIGLSVSAILQAPAFMFRVERGDVSRRIGDALPLTSWEMASRLSYALWDTMPDQELFAAAASGQLETRAQVEAQARRMLNDPKALKGLQHFHHQWLGTDRLYRISPSRRVYGPLFGIPPVPPLDTTGDGEWPALMNPLRFSYKVETDLFIRDALFGQPDAQGDTVAGGAKVGTLTALMTMENGYVSSFTAPVYGTGVCDSVEFKGQSSKGKGTGCTIDETKVDLDPKKQTSGMVAGVAAASTQYTVTFHPATFEKTQRAGILTLPSVLALGAHAVHPSPILRGKRLLERVACIKFGAPPANAEAAAPPDTPDDSSTNRERTQAATSGPACSGCHESLGLNMAGFAFEHYDSFGHWRAKDGKKDVDASGLLPIGGDEPIAFTDGVDLARKLAQSDRVRDCYVHHWTRYVTGTEVQDNHPELQRIQTDFRTKDDVIELLVALVTSEMFRYTKAPAQQEGN
;
A
#
# COMPACT_ATOMS: atom_id res chain seq x y z
N MET A 1 6.31 36.82 1.38
CA MET A 1 7.66 36.45 0.91
C MET A 1 7.82 36.44 -0.62
N LEU A 2 6.77 36.54 -1.44
CA LEU A 2 6.88 36.60 -2.92
C LEU A 2 7.03 38.02 -3.51
N GLU A 3 6.67 39.09 -2.79
CA GLU A 3 6.94 40.48 -3.25
C GLU A 3 8.42 40.89 -3.13
N SER A 4 9.17 40.27 -2.21
CA SER A 4 10.60 40.60 -2.01
C SER A 4 11.50 40.05 -3.13
N ALA A 5 11.08 38.97 -3.81
CA ALA A 5 11.83 38.34 -4.90
C ALA A 5 11.61 39.05 -6.25
N ALA A 6 10.44 39.66 -6.45
CA ALA A 6 10.15 40.45 -7.67
C ALA A 6 10.94 41.76 -7.72
N ASN A 7 11.22 42.38 -6.57
CA ASN A 7 11.97 43.65 -6.50
C ASN A 7 13.49 43.48 -6.64
N THR A 8 14.03 42.28 -6.43
CA THR A 8 15.47 41.99 -6.60
C THR A 8 15.82 41.71 -8.06
N ALA A 9 14.94 41.01 -8.81
CA ALA A 9 15.17 40.70 -10.22
C ALA A 9 15.12 41.93 -11.15
N ASN A 10 14.33 42.96 -10.82
CA ASN A 10 14.22 44.19 -11.63
C ASN A 10 15.42 45.14 -11.49
N ARG A 11 16.30 44.96 -10.49
CA ARG A 11 17.49 45.82 -10.30
C ARG A 11 18.75 45.32 -11.02
N GLU A 12 18.79 44.06 -11.47
CA GLU A 12 19.98 43.46 -12.08
C GLU A 12 20.02 43.53 -13.62
N TRP A 13 18.98 44.06 -14.28
CA TRP A 13 18.87 44.08 -15.75
C TRP A 13 19.00 45.48 -16.37
N SER A 14 19.76 46.38 -15.72
CA SER A 14 20.07 47.70 -16.26
C SER A 14 21.57 47.90 -16.50
N HIS A 15 22.20 47.03 -17.30
CA HIS A 15 23.48 47.34 -17.94
C HIS A 15 23.54 46.76 -19.38
N PRO A 16 24.02 47.53 -20.38
CA PRO A 16 23.97 47.12 -21.77
C PRO A 16 25.27 46.43 -22.18
N THR A 17 25.25 45.10 -22.36
CA THR A 17 26.29 44.40 -23.14
C THR A 17 25.68 43.28 -23.99
N THR A 18 25.58 43.60 -25.29
CA THR A 18 25.81 42.74 -26.46
C THR A 18 25.32 41.28 -26.46
N GLY A 19 24.36 41.01 -27.36
CA GLY A 19 24.44 39.81 -28.21
C GLY A 19 23.51 38.63 -27.91
N ALA A 20 22.20 38.84 -27.72
CA ALA A 20 21.21 37.75 -27.78
C ALA A 20 20.21 37.96 -28.92
N ARG A 21 20.06 36.96 -29.80
CA ARG A 21 19.22 36.99 -31.00
C ARG A 21 17.74 37.21 -30.65
N PRO A 22 17.00 38.08 -31.38
CA PRO A 22 15.59 38.41 -31.10
C PRO A 22 14.60 37.21 -31.17
N GLN A 23 15.02 36.06 -31.71
CA GLN A 23 14.20 34.84 -31.75
C GLN A 23 14.09 34.11 -30.40
N LEU A 24 15.07 34.24 -29.50
CA LEU A 24 15.04 33.61 -28.16
C LEU A 24 14.09 34.35 -27.21
N VAL A 25 14.06 35.69 -27.29
CA VAL A 25 13.13 36.53 -26.52
C VAL A 25 11.68 36.33 -26.98
N ALA A 26 11.45 36.06 -28.27
CA ALA A 26 10.12 35.75 -28.81
C ALA A 26 9.62 34.35 -28.41
N CYS A 27 10.52 33.35 -28.29
CA CYS A 27 10.17 32.01 -27.83
C CYS A 27 9.86 32.00 -26.31
N LEU A 28 10.66 32.72 -25.51
CA LEU A 28 10.44 32.87 -24.07
C LEU A 28 9.15 33.66 -23.74
N ARG A 29 8.77 34.65 -24.57
CA ARG A 29 7.48 35.35 -24.44
C ARG A 29 6.26 34.48 -24.79
N ARG A 30 6.40 33.46 -25.63
CA ARG A 30 5.33 32.49 -25.95
C ARG A 30 5.17 31.39 -24.90
N LEU A 31 6.22 31.08 -24.14
CA LEU A 31 6.21 30.07 -23.07
C LEU A 31 5.73 30.60 -21.71
N TRP A 32 5.87 31.91 -21.46
CA TRP A 32 5.42 32.54 -20.21
C TRP A 32 3.91 32.41 -19.90
N PRO A 33 2.98 32.50 -20.88
CA PRO A 33 1.55 32.28 -20.60
C PRO A 33 1.19 30.81 -20.31
N ILE A 34 2.03 29.84 -20.69
CA ILE A 34 1.77 28.40 -20.46
C ILE A 34 1.94 28.03 -18.97
N VAL A 35 2.87 28.70 -18.28
CA VAL A 35 3.12 28.49 -16.84
C VAL A 35 2.09 29.23 -15.98
N LEU A 36 1.62 30.42 -16.40
CA LEU A 36 0.60 31.20 -15.67
C LEU A 36 -0.85 30.77 -15.93
N ALA A 37 -1.19 30.24 -17.12
CA ALA A 37 -2.55 29.79 -17.40
C ALA A 37 -2.96 28.58 -16.54
N SER A 38 -1.98 27.77 -16.11
CA SER A 38 -2.20 26.62 -15.22
C SER A 38 -2.59 27.04 -13.79
N THR A 39 -2.18 28.23 -13.34
CA THR A 39 -2.51 28.78 -12.01
C THR A 39 -3.72 29.72 -12.01
N LEU A 40 -4.01 30.38 -13.14
CA LEU A 40 -5.12 31.35 -13.24
C LEU A 40 -6.48 30.74 -13.58
N VAL A 41 -6.55 29.57 -14.22
CA VAL A 41 -7.83 28.92 -14.56
C VAL A 41 -8.39 28.06 -13.41
N LEU A 42 -7.57 27.77 -12.39
CA LEU A 42 -7.95 27.05 -11.16
C LEU A 42 -8.26 27.97 -9.97
N GLY A 43 -8.59 29.25 -10.19
CA GLY A 43 -9.25 30.10 -9.21
C GLY A 43 -8.61 30.15 -7.82
N CYS A 44 -7.35 30.57 -7.73
CA CYS A 44 -6.92 31.28 -6.52
C CYS A 44 -7.49 32.70 -6.61
N GLU A 45 -8.69 32.91 -6.08
CA GLU A 45 -9.06 34.26 -5.64
C GLU A 45 -8.04 34.70 -4.58
N THR A 46 -7.50 35.90 -4.74
CA THR A 46 -6.66 36.54 -3.73
C THR A 46 -7.43 36.57 -2.40
N PRO A 47 -6.84 36.16 -1.27
CA PRO A 47 -7.54 36.24 0.00
C PRO A 47 -7.78 37.72 0.30
N VAL A 48 -9.06 38.09 0.35
CA VAL A 48 -9.49 39.25 1.14
C VAL A 48 -8.90 39.03 2.53
N THR A 49 -8.22 40.05 3.03
CA THR A 49 -7.57 40.07 4.34
C THR A 49 -8.60 40.03 5.46
N ASP A 50 -9.22 38.87 5.66
CA ASP A 50 -9.87 38.53 6.92
C ASP A 50 -9.10 37.34 7.48
N LYS A 51 -8.45 37.57 8.63
CA LYS A 51 -7.89 36.49 9.45
C LYS A 51 -9.05 35.66 10.02
N VAL A 52 -9.64 34.81 9.19
CA VAL A 52 -10.50 33.74 9.65
C VAL A 52 -9.58 32.57 9.99
N ALA A 53 -9.46 32.25 11.28
CA ALA A 53 -8.85 30.99 11.70
C ALA A 53 -9.54 29.85 10.92
N PRO A 54 -8.83 28.81 10.43
CA PRO A 54 -9.48 27.69 9.78
C PRO A 54 -10.51 27.13 10.76
N THR A 55 -11.77 27.29 10.41
CA THR A 55 -12.89 26.65 11.11
C THR A 55 -12.62 25.15 11.11
N GLU A 56 -12.99 24.45 12.20
CA GLU A 56 -13.02 22.98 12.27
C GLU A 56 -13.89 22.42 11.14
N GLN A 57 -13.34 22.35 9.94
CA GLN A 57 -13.86 21.60 8.82
C GLN A 57 -13.40 20.16 9.04
N ASN A 58 -14.29 19.19 8.80
CA ASN A 58 -13.91 17.78 8.83
C ASN A 58 -12.62 17.59 8.01
N PRO A 59 -11.63 16.86 8.55
CA PRO A 59 -10.38 16.65 7.85
C PRO A 59 -10.68 16.03 6.49
N LEU A 60 -10.17 16.66 5.43
CA LEU A 60 -10.31 16.13 4.07
C LEU A 60 -9.40 14.91 3.96
N ILE A 61 -9.98 13.76 3.59
CA ILE A 61 -9.17 12.54 3.48
C ILE A 61 -8.50 12.50 2.11
N ALA A 62 -7.18 12.68 2.05
CA ALA A 62 -6.41 12.56 0.81
C ALA A 62 -6.42 11.12 0.28
N LEU A 63 -6.38 10.95 -1.05
CA LEU A 63 -6.10 9.65 -1.64
C LEU A 63 -4.67 9.24 -1.34
N THR A 64 -4.49 8.04 -0.82
CA THR A 64 -3.18 7.42 -0.66
C THR A 64 -2.53 7.16 -2.03
N PRO A 65 -1.20 6.98 -2.11
CA PRO A 65 -0.53 6.54 -3.33
C PRO A 65 -1.15 5.29 -3.97
N THR A 66 -1.59 4.34 -3.15
CA THR A 66 -2.25 3.10 -3.59
C THR A 66 -3.61 3.41 -4.21
N GLU A 67 -4.42 4.19 -3.52
CA GLU A 67 -5.74 4.61 -3.99
C GLU A 67 -5.68 5.46 -5.26
N PHE A 68 -4.69 6.35 -5.39
CA PHE A 68 -4.44 7.13 -6.60
C PHE A 68 -4.19 6.18 -7.78
N ASN A 69 -3.24 5.24 -7.65
CA ASN A 69 -2.88 4.31 -8.71
C ASN A 69 -4.05 3.42 -9.12
N ASN A 70 -4.81 2.89 -8.15
CA ASN A 70 -5.98 2.07 -8.41
C ASN A 70 -7.12 2.86 -9.07
N SER A 71 -7.36 4.08 -8.59
CA SER A 71 -8.40 4.95 -9.15
C SER A 71 -8.10 5.32 -10.60
N VAL A 72 -6.85 5.65 -10.92
CA VAL A 72 -6.43 5.94 -12.31
C VAL A 72 -6.60 4.72 -13.20
N ARG A 73 -6.18 3.52 -12.75
CA ARG A 73 -6.39 2.27 -13.50
C ARG A 73 -7.87 2.09 -13.86
N ASP A 74 -8.76 2.22 -12.89
CA ASP A 74 -10.21 1.99 -13.08
C ASP A 74 -10.88 3.13 -13.89
N LEU A 75 -10.41 4.37 -13.75
CA LEU A 75 -10.84 5.49 -14.58
C LEU A 75 -10.52 5.24 -16.05
N MET A 76 -9.31 4.74 -16.31
CA MET A 76 -8.81 4.46 -17.65
C MET A 76 -9.25 3.11 -18.20
N GLY A 77 -9.85 2.23 -17.40
CA GLY A 77 -10.34 0.92 -17.83
C GLY A 77 -9.21 -0.05 -18.19
N PHE A 78 -8.05 0.06 -17.54
CA PHE A 78 -6.92 -0.86 -17.77
C PHE A 78 -6.88 -2.02 -16.78
N SER A 79 -6.12 -3.04 -17.15
CA SER A 79 -5.89 -4.22 -16.32
C SER A 79 -5.07 -3.90 -15.08
N SER A 80 -5.22 -4.70 -14.02
CA SER A 80 -4.31 -4.70 -12.88
C SER A 80 -3.02 -5.48 -13.16
N ASP A 81 -2.91 -6.14 -14.32
CA ASP A 81 -1.69 -6.74 -14.82
C ASP A 81 -0.83 -5.70 -15.55
N VAL A 82 0.33 -5.37 -14.97
CA VAL A 82 1.28 -4.39 -15.52
C VAL A 82 1.71 -4.69 -16.96
N ASN A 83 1.76 -5.95 -17.38
CA ASN A 83 2.19 -6.31 -18.74
C ASN A 83 1.12 -6.07 -19.79
N GLN A 84 -0.12 -5.90 -19.35
CA GLN A 84 -1.25 -5.60 -20.22
C GLN A 84 -1.46 -4.09 -20.37
N TRP A 85 -0.65 -3.26 -19.70
CA TRP A 85 -0.72 -1.81 -19.88
C TRP A 85 -0.13 -1.39 -21.23
N PRO A 86 -0.80 -0.46 -21.95
CA PRO A 86 -0.28 0.04 -23.21
C PRO A 86 0.97 0.90 -23.00
N ALA A 87 1.75 1.11 -24.06
CA ALA A 87 2.82 2.10 -24.04
C ALA A 87 2.22 3.52 -23.90
N ALA A 88 2.88 4.39 -23.12
CA ALA A 88 2.45 5.77 -22.95
C ALA A 88 2.52 6.53 -24.29
N PRO A 89 1.44 7.17 -24.74
CA PRO A 89 1.48 8.04 -25.92
C PRO A 89 2.46 9.20 -25.74
N GLN A 90 3.27 9.45 -26.77
CA GLN A 90 4.20 10.58 -26.77
C GLN A 90 3.46 11.86 -27.17
N LEU A 91 3.10 12.67 -26.18
CA LEU A 91 2.36 13.92 -26.42
C LEU A 91 3.25 15.06 -26.97
N GLY A 92 4.57 14.87 -27.08
CA GLY A 92 5.50 15.90 -27.59
C GLY A 92 5.56 17.18 -26.73
N ILE A 93 5.00 17.15 -25.53
CA ILE A 93 5.05 18.25 -24.57
C ILE A 93 6.44 18.22 -23.94
N ALA A 94 7.12 19.37 -23.86
CA ALA A 94 8.42 19.46 -23.22
C ALA A 94 8.35 18.80 -21.83
N ALA A 95 9.18 17.79 -21.61
CA ALA A 95 9.33 17.17 -20.31
C ALA A 95 9.64 18.29 -19.29
N PRO A 96 9.12 18.20 -18.04
CA PRO A 96 9.32 19.28 -17.07
C PRO A 96 10.79 19.66 -16.99
N LEU A 97 11.09 20.96 -16.84
CA LEU A 97 12.46 21.43 -16.56
C LEU A 97 13.00 20.60 -15.37
N GLY A 98 13.97 19.73 -15.63
CA GLY A 98 14.48 18.74 -14.66
C GLY A 98 14.29 17.26 -15.03
N ALA A 99 13.51 16.94 -16.06
CA ALA A 99 13.43 15.57 -16.60
C ALA A 99 14.65 15.17 -17.44
N GLY A 100 15.43 16.17 -17.91
CA GLY A 100 16.68 15.98 -18.62
C GLY A 100 17.86 16.54 -17.83
N GLY A 101 18.51 15.67 -17.07
CA GLY A 101 19.74 15.99 -16.33
C GLY A 101 19.50 16.16 -14.83
N GLY A 102 19.67 15.07 -14.08
CA GLY A 102 19.97 15.20 -12.66
C GLY A 102 21.24 16.03 -12.46
N ILE A 103 21.54 16.39 -11.21
CA ILE A 103 22.70 17.21 -10.79
C ILE A 103 24.06 16.60 -11.25
N PHE A 104 24.05 15.36 -11.77
CA PHE A 104 25.21 14.62 -12.27
C PHE A 104 25.11 14.15 -13.74
N GLY A 105 24.19 14.68 -14.56
CA GLY A 105 24.11 14.33 -15.99
C GLY A 105 23.57 12.92 -16.31
N ILE A 106 23.12 12.17 -15.31
CA ILE A 106 22.36 10.93 -15.48
C ILE A 106 20.89 11.34 -15.61
N GLY A 107 20.25 11.03 -16.74
CA GLY A 107 18.82 11.24 -16.92
C GLY A 107 18.05 10.43 -15.88
N SER A 108 16.98 10.99 -15.29
CA SER A 108 16.10 10.20 -14.46
C SER A 108 15.49 9.08 -15.32
N PRO A 109 15.50 7.81 -14.87
CA PRO A 109 14.84 6.75 -15.62
C PRO A 109 13.37 7.11 -15.83
N ALA A 110 12.81 6.72 -16.98
CA ALA A 110 11.39 6.92 -17.25
C ALA A 110 10.58 6.28 -16.11
N PRO A 111 9.50 6.94 -15.63
CA PRO A 111 8.66 6.37 -14.59
C PRO A 111 8.06 5.05 -15.09
N ALA A 112 7.77 4.14 -14.15
CA ALA A 112 7.01 2.94 -14.46
C ALA A 112 5.65 3.31 -15.09
N VAL A 113 5.17 2.48 -16.02
CA VAL A 113 3.87 2.69 -16.68
C VAL A 113 2.75 2.68 -15.64
N TRP A 114 2.71 1.64 -14.80
CA TRP A 114 1.85 1.49 -13.64
C TRP A 114 2.37 0.36 -12.75
N PRO A 115 2.19 0.42 -11.41
CA PRO A 115 1.81 1.60 -10.65
C PRO A 115 2.88 2.69 -10.73
N TYR A 116 2.47 3.95 -10.59
CA TYR A 116 3.41 5.05 -10.44
C TYR A 116 4.05 4.97 -9.04
N SER A 117 5.38 5.14 -8.98
CA SER A 117 6.13 5.07 -7.72
C SER A 117 6.05 6.42 -7.00
N PHE A 118 5.44 6.41 -5.81
CA PHE A 118 5.38 7.57 -4.91
C PHE A 118 6.33 7.38 -3.73
N PRO A 119 6.78 8.47 -3.07
CA PRO A 119 7.36 8.37 -1.73
C PRO A 119 6.32 7.82 -0.74
N ASP A 120 6.82 7.20 0.34
CA ASP A 120 5.98 6.77 1.45
C ASP A 120 5.25 7.98 2.07
N GLU A 121 3.95 7.84 2.32
CA GLU A 121 3.18 8.78 3.12
C GLU A 121 3.47 8.58 4.62
N ALA A 122 3.25 9.62 5.43
CA ALA A 122 3.24 9.46 6.87
C ALA A 122 2.08 8.53 7.28
N ARG A 123 2.36 7.63 8.23
CA ARG A 123 1.41 6.61 8.65
C ARG A 123 1.06 6.76 10.11
N VAL A 124 -0.22 6.62 10.41
CA VAL A 124 -0.72 6.54 11.78
C VAL A 124 -0.80 5.07 12.13
N ASP A 125 0.00 4.64 13.11
CA ASP A 125 0.08 3.23 13.49
C ASP A 125 0.25 2.30 12.29
N GLY A 126 1.14 2.70 11.36
CA GLY A 126 1.46 2.00 10.12
C GLY A 126 0.35 1.84 9.09
N PHE A 127 -0.76 2.57 9.24
CA PHE A 127 -1.74 2.73 8.18
C PHE A 127 -1.57 4.08 7.45
N GLU A 128 -1.58 4.06 6.12
CA GLU A 128 -1.76 5.26 5.29
C GLU A 128 -3.25 5.64 5.23
N GLY A 129 -3.56 6.87 4.78
CA GLY A 129 -4.96 7.26 4.59
C GLY A 129 -5.74 7.57 5.88
N VAL A 130 -5.06 7.68 7.02
CA VAL A 130 -5.64 8.07 8.31
C VAL A 130 -5.41 9.56 8.53
N ASP A 131 -6.45 10.32 8.84
CA ASP A 131 -6.46 11.78 8.98
C ASP A 131 -5.25 12.39 9.73
N GLY A 132 -4.83 11.81 10.85
CA GLY A 132 -3.66 12.25 11.62
C GLY A 132 -2.30 12.13 10.89
N GLY A 133 -2.24 11.41 9.77
CA GLY A 133 -1.04 11.17 8.96
C GLY A 133 -1.01 11.93 7.63
N GLN A 134 -2.07 12.63 7.25
CA GLN A 134 -2.22 13.17 5.90
C GLN A 134 -1.59 14.55 5.71
N VAL A 135 -0.29 14.64 5.95
CA VAL A 135 0.51 15.83 5.69
C VAL A 135 1.43 15.51 4.50
N PRO A 136 1.03 15.83 3.25
CA PRO A 136 1.84 15.51 2.10
C PRO A 136 3.16 16.30 2.13
N SER A 137 4.27 15.60 1.90
CA SER A 137 5.56 16.28 1.72
C SER A 137 5.57 17.06 0.40
N ASP A 138 6.44 18.08 0.29
CA ASP A 138 6.67 18.80 -0.96
C ASP A 138 7.05 17.83 -2.09
N TYR A 139 7.86 16.81 -1.77
CA TYR A 139 8.26 15.77 -2.71
C TYR A 139 7.07 14.92 -3.16
N LEU A 140 6.17 14.51 -2.25
CA LEU A 140 4.95 13.78 -2.62
C LEU A 140 4.06 14.62 -3.53
N THR A 141 3.89 15.91 -3.22
CA THR A 141 3.09 16.84 -4.03
C THR A 141 3.66 16.98 -5.44
N GLU A 142 4.99 17.10 -5.58
CA GLU A 142 5.67 17.11 -6.88
C GLU A 142 5.44 15.79 -7.65
N GLN A 143 5.54 14.63 -6.97
CA GLN A 143 5.30 13.33 -7.60
C GLN A 143 3.86 13.14 -8.05
N ILE A 144 2.88 13.64 -7.31
CA ILE A 144 1.46 13.65 -7.72
C ILE A 144 1.28 14.43 -9.02
N GLN A 145 1.89 15.63 -9.13
CA GLN A 145 1.83 16.40 -10.36
C GLN A 145 2.46 15.66 -11.54
N LYS A 146 3.62 15.01 -11.33
CA LYS A 146 4.28 14.19 -12.36
C LYS A 146 3.42 12.99 -12.77
N ALA A 147 2.83 12.29 -11.80
CA ALA A 147 1.94 11.17 -12.04
C ALA A 147 0.70 11.58 -12.84
N ALA A 148 0.06 12.70 -12.48
CA ALA A 148 -1.10 13.21 -13.21
C ALA A 148 -0.77 13.51 -14.68
N ARG A 149 0.40 14.10 -14.96
CA ARG A 149 0.87 14.34 -16.33
C ARG A 149 1.18 13.05 -17.09
N HIS A 150 1.85 12.11 -16.42
CA HIS A 150 2.14 10.78 -16.95
C HIS A 150 0.84 10.08 -17.37
N PHE A 151 -0.14 10.01 -16.47
CA PHE A 151 -1.41 9.34 -16.74
C PHE A 151 -2.34 10.13 -17.68
N GLY A 152 -2.19 11.46 -17.78
CA GLY A 152 -2.93 12.27 -18.75
C GLY A 152 -2.79 11.75 -20.19
N ALA A 153 -1.58 11.31 -20.58
CA ALA A 153 -1.34 10.75 -21.91
C ALA A 153 -2.10 9.46 -22.18
N PHE A 154 -2.36 8.66 -21.15
CA PHE A 154 -3.04 7.37 -21.29
C PHE A 154 -4.52 7.49 -21.64
N ALA A 155 -5.13 8.65 -21.47
CA ALA A 155 -6.51 8.89 -21.88
C ALA A 155 -6.74 8.62 -23.39
N LEU A 156 -5.73 8.88 -24.22
CA LEU A 156 -5.80 8.68 -25.67
C LEU A 156 -5.86 7.20 -26.10
N VAL A 157 -5.36 6.31 -25.25
CA VAL A 157 -5.34 4.85 -25.49
C VAL A 157 -6.24 4.10 -24.51
N SER A 158 -7.01 4.83 -23.71
CA SER A 158 -7.98 4.24 -22.78
C SER A 158 -9.17 3.69 -23.55
N PRO A 159 -9.56 2.41 -23.30
CA PRO A 159 -10.73 1.81 -23.95
C PRO A 159 -12.06 2.44 -23.51
N VAL A 160 -12.07 3.27 -22.46
CA VAL A 160 -13.30 3.82 -21.85
C VAL A 160 -13.29 5.34 -21.76
N PHE A 161 -12.27 6.02 -22.27
CA PHE A 161 -12.17 7.48 -22.16
C PHE A 161 -13.10 8.20 -23.14
N PHE A 162 -13.06 7.87 -24.43
CA PHE A 162 -13.83 8.57 -25.46
C PHE A 162 -15.32 8.19 -25.45
N THR A 163 -16.19 9.17 -25.70
CA THR A 163 -17.63 8.98 -25.92
C THR A 163 -17.98 8.67 -27.38
N CYS A 164 -17.00 8.78 -28.28
CA CYS A 164 -17.11 8.54 -29.71
C CYS A 164 -16.15 7.44 -30.17
N GLU A 165 -16.41 6.87 -31.35
CA GLU A 165 -15.49 5.97 -32.04
C GLU A 165 -14.60 6.75 -33.02
N GLY A 166 -13.36 6.28 -33.23
CA GLY A 166 -12.47 6.84 -34.25
C GLY A 166 -12.09 8.30 -34.02
N PHE A 167 -11.80 8.72 -32.78
CA PHE A 167 -11.53 10.13 -32.42
C PHE A 167 -10.54 10.84 -33.37
N ALA A 168 -9.47 10.16 -33.78
CA ALA A 168 -8.44 10.71 -34.67
C ALA A 168 -8.92 10.94 -36.11
N ASP A 169 -9.99 10.26 -36.53
CA ASP A 169 -10.55 10.31 -37.89
C ASP A 169 -11.73 11.30 -37.99
N LEU A 170 -12.13 11.93 -36.87
CA LEU A 170 -13.22 12.89 -36.83
C LEU A 170 -12.81 14.26 -37.38
N GLU A 171 -13.76 14.94 -38.02
CA GLU A 171 -13.65 16.36 -38.34
C GLU A 171 -13.49 17.21 -37.07
N ALA A 172 -12.81 18.36 -37.18
CA ALA A 172 -12.40 19.15 -36.01
C ALA A 172 -13.55 19.53 -35.06
N GLU A 173 -14.73 19.85 -35.58
CA GLU A 173 -15.90 20.18 -34.75
C GLU A 173 -16.44 18.97 -33.97
N ALA A 174 -16.54 17.81 -34.64
CA ALA A 174 -16.96 16.56 -34.02
C ALA A 174 -15.92 16.05 -33.01
N GLN A 175 -14.64 16.19 -33.34
CA GLN A 175 -13.53 15.89 -32.45
C GLN A 175 -13.59 16.75 -31.18
N SER A 176 -13.85 18.06 -31.33
CA SER A 176 -13.99 18.98 -30.19
C SER A 176 -15.18 18.62 -29.29
N SER A 177 -16.35 18.36 -29.89
CA SER A 177 -17.54 17.95 -29.13
C SER A 177 -17.32 16.63 -28.39
N CYS A 178 -16.70 15.64 -29.04
CA CYS A 178 -16.38 14.37 -28.41
C CYS A 178 -15.38 14.54 -27.25
N ALA A 179 -14.32 15.32 -27.42
CA ALA A 179 -13.34 15.58 -26.37
C ALA A 179 -13.98 16.24 -25.15
N GLU A 180 -14.82 17.27 -25.35
CA GLU A 180 -15.51 17.96 -24.27
C GLU A 180 -16.42 17.02 -23.48
N GLN A 181 -17.26 16.23 -24.16
CA GLN A 181 -18.15 15.26 -23.52
C GLN A 181 -17.36 14.17 -22.77
N SER A 182 -16.26 13.70 -23.35
CA SER A 182 -15.38 12.69 -22.76
C SER A 182 -14.71 13.22 -21.49
N LEU A 183 -14.22 14.46 -21.49
CA LEU A 183 -13.63 15.12 -20.33
C LEU A 183 -14.64 15.34 -19.21
N ILE A 184 -15.86 15.76 -19.52
CA ILE A 184 -16.94 15.93 -18.54
C ILE A 184 -17.29 14.58 -17.89
N ARG A 185 -17.46 13.53 -18.70
CA ARG A 185 -17.74 12.17 -18.20
C ARG A 185 -16.59 11.64 -17.35
N PHE A 186 -15.35 11.84 -17.79
CA PHE A 186 -14.16 11.44 -17.05
C PHE A 186 -14.05 12.18 -15.71
N ALA A 187 -14.27 13.50 -15.69
CA ALA A 187 -14.23 14.30 -14.47
C ALA A 187 -15.33 13.90 -13.47
N ALA A 188 -16.56 13.64 -13.93
CA ALA A 188 -17.64 13.19 -13.04
C ALA A 188 -17.29 11.86 -12.34
N ARG A 189 -16.68 10.91 -13.09
CA ARG A 189 -16.18 9.65 -12.53
C ARG A 189 -14.99 9.86 -11.59
N ALA A 190 -14.02 10.69 -11.98
CA ALA A 190 -12.83 10.96 -11.19
C ALA A 190 -13.16 11.68 -9.87
N TRP A 191 -14.09 12.62 -9.91
CA TRP A 191 -14.54 13.36 -8.72
C TRP A 191 -15.68 12.64 -7.99
N ARG A 192 -16.10 11.50 -8.52
CA ARG A 192 -17.02 10.52 -7.91
C ARG A 192 -18.40 11.09 -7.60
N ARG A 193 -18.83 12.10 -8.36
CA ARG A 193 -20.13 12.75 -8.24
C ARG A 193 -20.49 13.54 -9.51
N PRO A 194 -21.76 13.93 -9.67
CA PRO A 194 -22.16 14.89 -10.69
C PRO A 194 -21.39 16.20 -10.53
N LEU A 195 -21.02 16.77 -11.68
CA LEU A 195 -20.39 18.07 -11.73
C LEU A 195 -21.43 19.16 -11.48
N SER A 196 -21.06 20.17 -10.71
CA SER A 196 -21.82 21.41 -10.65
C SER A 196 -21.73 22.16 -11.98
N SER A 197 -22.71 23.02 -12.28
CA SER A 197 -22.68 23.84 -13.50
C SER A 197 -21.40 24.71 -13.59
N LYS A 198 -20.89 25.20 -12.45
CA LYS A 198 -19.63 25.96 -12.39
C LYS A 198 -18.42 25.10 -12.76
N GLU A 199 -18.39 23.85 -12.31
CA GLU A 199 -17.33 22.91 -12.63
C GLU A 199 -17.35 22.51 -14.10
N THR A 200 -18.53 22.23 -14.66
CA THR A 200 -18.69 21.96 -16.10
C THR A 200 -18.17 23.14 -16.93
N LEU A 201 -18.61 24.37 -16.62
CA LEU A 201 -18.13 25.56 -17.34
C LEU A 201 -16.61 25.76 -17.24
N ARG A 202 -16.01 25.46 -16.08
CA ARG A 202 -14.55 25.51 -15.91
C ARG A 202 -13.82 24.49 -16.78
N LEU A 203 -14.32 23.26 -16.85
CA LEU A 203 -13.71 22.21 -17.69
C LEU A 203 -13.87 22.52 -19.18
N GLN A 204 -15.02 23.06 -19.60
CA GLN A 204 -15.23 23.53 -20.97
C GLN A 204 -14.26 24.65 -21.35
N SER A 205 -14.09 25.63 -20.48
CA SER A 205 -13.13 26.72 -20.66
C SER A 205 -11.68 26.22 -20.70
N LEU A 206 -11.34 25.27 -19.82
CA LEU A 206 -10.03 24.61 -19.83
C LEU A 206 -9.78 23.90 -21.16
N TRP A 207 -10.75 23.10 -21.64
CA TRP A 207 -10.67 22.41 -22.93
C TRP A 207 -10.41 23.39 -24.07
N GLN A 208 -11.23 24.44 -24.19
CA GLN A 208 -11.10 25.45 -25.23
C GLN A 208 -9.71 26.13 -25.19
N THR A 209 -9.23 26.46 -23.99
CA THR A 209 -7.91 27.07 -23.81
C THR A 209 -6.79 26.15 -24.27
N MET A 210 -6.83 24.87 -23.88
CA MET A 210 -5.79 23.91 -24.23
C MET A 210 -5.81 23.55 -25.73
N ALA A 211 -7.01 23.44 -26.32
CA ALA A 211 -7.18 23.18 -27.75
C ALA A 211 -6.65 24.33 -28.63
N LEU A 212 -6.62 25.57 -28.13
CA LEU A 212 -6.00 26.71 -28.82
C LEU A 212 -4.47 26.72 -28.76
N LEU A 213 -3.88 26.04 -27.77
CA LEU A 213 -2.44 26.12 -27.49
C LEU A 213 -1.64 24.92 -28.05
N GLY A 214 -2.31 23.82 -28.40
CA GLY A 214 -1.66 22.60 -28.86
C GLY A 214 -2.57 21.75 -29.76
N THR A 215 -2.15 20.52 -30.03
CA THR A 215 -3.00 19.56 -30.76
C THR A 215 -4.15 19.07 -29.88
N PRO A 216 -5.25 18.53 -30.47
CA PRO A 216 -6.34 17.93 -29.68
C PRO A 216 -5.85 16.87 -28.68
N GLU A 217 -4.86 16.06 -29.05
CA GLU A 217 -4.26 15.04 -28.21
C GLU A 217 -3.52 15.64 -27.00
N GLN A 218 -2.74 16.70 -27.23
CA GLN A 218 -2.06 17.44 -26.17
C GLN A 218 -3.08 18.10 -25.23
N ALA A 219 -4.14 18.68 -25.79
CA ALA A 219 -5.20 19.33 -25.03
C ALA A 219 -5.95 18.34 -24.14
N ILE A 220 -6.25 17.12 -24.62
CA ILE A 220 -6.82 16.04 -23.82
C ILE A 220 -5.86 15.67 -22.69
N GLY A 221 -4.60 15.37 -23.00
CA GLY A 221 -3.64 14.92 -22.01
C GLY A 221 -3.45 15.93 -20.87
N LEU A 222 -3.35 17.22 -21.20
CA LEU A 222 -3.25 18.31 -20.22
C LEU A 222 -4.55 18.51 -19.43
N SER A 223 -5.71 18.39 -20.07
CA SER A 223 -7.00 18.52 -19.40
C SER A 223 -7.24 17.37 -18.40
N VAL A 224 -6.91 16.14 -18.78
CA VAL A 224 -6.96 14.98 -17.87
C VAL A 224 -5.96 15.15 -16.73
N SER A 225 -4.75 15.62 -17.01
CA SER A 225 -3.76 15.94 -15.97
C SER A 225 -4.31 16.94 -14.95
N ALA A 226 -5.03 17.97 -15.41
CA ALA A 226 -5.64 18.96 -14.52
C ALA A 226 -6.78 18.34 -13.68
N ILE A 227 -7.61 17.48 -14.27
CA ILE A 227 -8.66 16.74 -13.55
C ILE A 227 -8.05 15.88 -12.44
N LEU A 228 -6.92 15.20 -12.72
CA LEU A 228 -6.19 14.36 -11.78
C LEU A 228 -5.35 15.14 -10.74
N GLN A 229 -5.31 16.47 -10.82
CA GLN A 229 -4.70 17.34 -9.80
C GLN A 229 -5.74 18.14 -9.02
N ALA A 230 -7.02 18.06 -9.42
CA ALA A 230 -8.09 18.81 -8.77
C ALA A 230 -8.31 18.29 -7.33
N PRO A 231 -8.63 19.18 -6.36
CA PRO A 231 -8.94 18.75 -4.99
C PRO A 231 -10.05 17.70 -4.92
N ALA A 232 -11.04 17.76 -5.83
CA ALA A 232 -12.12 16.78 -5.89
C ALA A 232 -11.67 15.37 -6.32
N PHE A 233 -10.52 15.23 -6.99
CA PHE A 233 -9.88 13.94 -7.23
C PHE A 233 -8.91 13.57 -6.11
N MET A 234 -8.09 14.53 -5.64
CA MET A 234 -7.06 14.29 -4.62
C MET A 234 -7.60 13.99 -3.23
N PHE A 235 -8.80 14.46 -2.92
CA PHE A 235 -9.42 14.27 -1.62
C PHE A 235 -10.80 13.63 -1.75
N ARG A 236 -11.13 12.78 -0.78
CA ARG A 236 -12.49 12.33 -0.49
C ARG A 236 -13.15 13.41 0.35
N VAL A 237 -14.06 14.15 -0.27
CA VAL A 237 -14.76 15.27 0.36
C VAL A 237 -16.05 14.75 0.98
N GLU A 238 -16.10 14.71 2.31
CA GLU A 238 -17.22 14.12 3.08
C GLU A 238 -17.79 15.18 4.03
N ARG A 239 -18.59 16.08 3.47
CA ARG A 239 -19.22 17.19 4.18
C ARG A 239 -20.48 16.76 4.92
N GLY A 240 -21.12 15.69 4.44
CA GLY A 240 -22.40 15.23 4.96
C GLY A 240 -23.55 16.16 4.62
N ASP A 241 -24.76 15.70 4.92
CA ASP A 241 -26.00 16.43 4.65
C ASP A 241 -26.43 17.23 5.88
N VAL A 242 -26.13 18.53 5.84
CA VAL A 242 -26.50 19.50 6.89
C VAL A 242 -28.01 19.53 7.15
N SER A 243 -28.84 19.24 6.15
CA SER A 243 -30.30 19.24 6.32
C SER A 243 -30.82 18.06 7.15
N ARG A 244 -30.02 16.99 7.27
CA ARG A 244 -30.34 15.78 8.03
C ARG A 244 -29.47 15.63 9.30
N ARG A 245 -28.97 16.73 9.85
CA ARG A 245 -28.14 16.75 11.07
C ARG A 245 -28.85 16.10 12.28
N ILE A 246 -28.12 15.25 13.01
CA ILE A 246 -28.55 14.62 14.26
C ILE A 246 -27.51 14.91 15.34
N GLY A 247 -27.81 15.85 16.25
CA GLY A 247 -26.81 16.33 17.22
C GLY A 247 -25.58 16.89 16.50
N ASP A 248 -24.41 16.31 16.76
CA ASP A 248 -23.14 16.65 16.08
C ASP A 248 -22.76 15.70 14.94
N ALA A 249 -23.68 14.83 14.50
CA ALA A 249 -23.48 13.93 13.38
C ALA A 249 -24.23 14.41 12.13
N LEU A 250 -23.56 14.36 10.98
CA LEU A 250 -24.13 14.58 9.65
C LEU A 250 -24.13 13.27 8.87
N PRO A 251 -25.28 12.76 8.41
CA PRO A 251 -25.28 11.59 7.55
C PRO A 251 -24.62 11.92 6.21
N LEU A 252 -23.85 10.99 5.66
CA LEU A 252 -23.28 11.16 4.33
C LEU A 252 -24.39 11.23 3.26
N THR A 253 -24.16 12.01 2.21
CA THR A 253 -24.99 11.97 1.00
C THR A 253 -24.78 10.64 0.26
N SER A 254 -25.69 10.25 -0.63
CA SER A 254 -25.56 9.01 -1.39
C SER A 254 -24.26 8.92 -2.21
N TRP A 255 -23.76 10.04 -2.73
CA TRP A 255 -22.50 10.10 -3.48
C TRP A 255 -21.25 10.00 -2.59
N GLU A 256 -21.27 10.65 -1.42
CA GLU A 256 -20.22 10.51 -0.41
C GLU A 256 -20.17 9.08 0.13
N MET A 257 -21.34 8.49 0.40
CA MET A 257 -21.48 7.12 0.88
C MET A 257 -20.98 6.10 -0.16
N ALA A 258 -21.30 6.28 -1.44
CA ALA A 258 -20.77 5.47 -2.54
C ALA A 258 -19.24 5.54 -2.60
N SER A 259 -18.68 6.75 -2.52
CA SER A 259 -17.22 6.96 -2.53
C SER A 259 -16.56 6.33 -1.32
N ARG A 260 -17.08 6.56 -0.11
CA ARG A 260 -16.51 6.00 1.12
C ARG A 260 -16.54 4.47 1.10
N LEU A 261 -17.65 3.87 0.64
CA LEU A 261 -17.77 2.42 0.52
C LEU A 261 -16.78 1.84 -0.50
N SER A 262 -16.58 2.48 -1.65
CA SER A 262 -15.65 2.01 -2.68
C SER A 262 -14.20 2.04 -2.24
N TYR A 263 -13.78 3.11 -1.56
CA TYR A 263 -12.41 3.18 -1.05
C TYR A 263 -12.18 2.25 0.13
N ALA A 264 -13.13 2.14 1.05
CA ALA A 264 -12.99 1.24 2.21
C ALA A 264 -12.87 -0.25 1.82
N LEU A 265 -13.56 -0.67 0.75
CA LEU A 265 -13.62 -2.09 0.36
C LEU A 265 -12.73 -2.45 -0.85
N TRP A 266 -12.46 -1.51 -1.75
CA TRP A 266 -11.75 -1.77 -3.01
C TRP A 266 -10.53 -0.85 -3.25
N ASP A 267 -10.22 0.09 -2.36
CA ASP A 267 -9.15 1.10 -2.52
C ASP A 267 -9.21 1.83 -3.87
N THR A 268 -10.40 2.07 -4.41
CA THR A 268 -10.61 2.67 -5.74
C THR A 268 -11.98 3.34 -5.84
N MET A 269 -12.21 4.02 -6.97
CA MET A 269 -13.46 4.71 -7.27
C MET A 269 -14.68 3.76 -7.31
N PRO A 270 -15.92 4.28 -7.10
CA PRO A 270 -17.14 3.51 -7.27
C PRO A 270 -17.28 2.93 -8.68
N ASP A 271 -17.91 1.76 -8.79
CA ASP A 271 -18.30 1.21 -10.07
C ASP A 271 -19.63 1.79 -10.56
N GLN A 272 -20.05 1.38 -11.76
CA GLN A 272 -21.25 1.92 -12.40
C GLN A 272 -22.52 1.62 -11.59
N GLU A 273 -22.60 0.45 -10.95
CA GLU A 273 -23.74 0.08 -10.12
C GLU A 273 -23.83 0.96 -8.86
N LEU A 274 -22.70 1.19 -8.18
CA LEU A 274 -22.68 2.02 -6.99
C LEU A 274 -22.94 3.50 -7.32
N PHE A 275 -22.47 3.99 -8.47
CA PHE A 275 -22.87 5.30 -8.98
C PHE A 275 -24.36 5.39 -9.32
N ALA A 276 -24.96 4.35 -9.90
CA ALA A 276 -26.38 4.32 -10.20
C ALA A 276 -27.22 4.32 -8.90
N ALA A 277 -26.80 3.57 -7.88
CA ALA A 277 -27.41 3.59 -6.56
C ALA A 277 -27.37 5.00 -5.98
N ALA A 278 -26.22 5.68 -6.02
CA ALA A 278 -26.08 7.07 -5.56
C ALA A 278 -26.97 8.05 -6.34
N ALA A 279 -27.01 7.93 -7.67
CA ALA A 279 -27.84 8.77 -8.53
C ALA A 279 -29.35 8.61 -8.27
N SER A 280 -29.77 7.42 -7.84
CA SER A 280 -31.16 7.11 -7.49
C SER A 280 -31.56 7.48 -6.04
N GLY A 281 -30.66 8.12 -5.27
CA GLY A 281 -30.92 8.47 -3.87
C GLY A 281 -30.95 7.26 -2.92
N GLN A 282 -30.30 6.16 -3.29
CA GLN A 282 -30.11 5.02 -2.38
C GLN A 282 -28.91 5.26 -1.45
N LEU A 283 -28.46 4.21 -0.74
CA LEU A 283 -27.33 4.21 0.21
C LEU A 283 -27.57 5.04 1.47
N GLU A 284 -28.78 5.50 1.73
CA GLU A 284 -29.10 6.28 2.93
C GLU A 284 -29.39 5.39 4.15
N THR A 285 -29.88 4.18 3.89
CA THR A 285 -30.28 3.23 4.93
C THR A 285 -29.20 2.16 5.15
N ARG A 286 -29.15 1.64 6.38
CA ARG A 286 -28.27 0.53 6.75
C ARG A 286 -28.41 -0.66 5.80
N ALA A 287 -29.65 -1.04 5.47
CA ALA A 287 -29.94 -2.18 4.60
C ALA A 287 -29.46 -1.98 3.16
N GLN A 288 -29.57 -0.76 2.62
CA GLN A 288 -29.05 -0.45 1.28
C GLN A 288 -27.52 -0.50 1.24
N VAL A 289 -26.86 0.06 2.26
CA VAL A 289 -25.39 0.00 2.38
C VAL A 289 -24.92 -1.44 2.53
N GLU A 290 -25.60 -2.25 3.36
CA GLU A 290 -25.29 -3.67 3.54
C GLU A 290 -25.40 -4.46 2.22
N ALA A 291 -26.47 -4.25 1.45
CA ALA A 291 -26.67 -4.94 0.18
C ALA A 291 -25.51 -4.66 -0.81
N GLN A 292 -25.10 -3.39 -0.91
CA GLN A 292 -23.98 -3.00 -1.76
C GLN A 292 -22.62 -3.48 -1.20
N ALA A 293 -22.41 -3.42 0.12
CA ALA A 293 -21.20 -3.94 0.75
C ALA A 293 -21.02 -5.44 0.48
N ARG A 294 -22.08 -6.24 0.63
CA ARG A 294 -22.04 -7.69 0.36
C ARG A 294 -21.76 -7.99 -1.11
N ARG A 295 -22.38 -7.25 -2.04
CA ARG A 295 -22.06 -7.34 -3.47
C ARG A 295 -20.58 -7.06 -3.72
N MET A 296 -20.07 -5.98 -3.14
CA MET A 296 -18.68 -5.54 -3.36
C MET A 296 -17.66 -6.51 -2.75
N LEU A 297 -17.95 -7.09 -1.59
CA LEU A 297 -17.11 -8.09 -0.94
C LEU A 297 -17.08 -9.43 -1.71
N ASN A 298 -18.09 -9.71 -2.54
CA ASN A 298 -18.11 -10.84 -3.45
C ASN A 298 -17.39 -10.57 -4.79
N ASP A 299 -16.99 -9.32 -5.05
CA ASP A 299 -16.25 -8.96 -6.26
C ASP A 299 -14.74 -9.24 -6.08
N PRO A 300 -14.04 -9.77 -7.11
CA PRO A 300 -12.60 -10.00 -7.05
C PRO A 300 -11.75 -8.77 -6.64
N LYS A 301 -12.24 -7.54 -6.82
CA LYS A 301 -11.58 -6.32 -6.34
C LYS A 301 -11.41 -6.27 -4.83
N ALA A 302 -12.33 -6.86 -4.05
CA ALA A 302 -12.23 -6.87 -2.59
C ALA A 302 -10.95 -7.53 -2.10
N LEU A 303 -10.52 -8.60 -2.76
CA LEU A 303 -9.29 -9.30 -2.40
C LEU A 303 -8.08 -8.37 -2.33
N LYS A 304 -7.99 -7.38 -3.23
CA LYS A 304 -6.86 -6.43 -3.25
C LYS A 304 -6.89 -5.48 -2.06
N GLY A 305 -8.06 -4.97 -1.68
CA GLY A 305 -8.22 -4.15 -0.48
C GLY A 305 -7.89 -4.93 0.80
N LEU A 306 -8.34 -6.18 0.90
CA LEU A 306 -7.98 -7.04 2.04
C LEU A 306 -6.49 -7.35 2.08
N GLN A 307 -5.84 -7.66 0.95
CA GLN A 307 -4.39 -7.83 0.89
C GLN A 307 -3.65 -6.57 1.34
N HIS A 308 -4.11 -5.39 0.91
CA HIS A 308 -3.51 -4.12 1.25
C HIS A 308 -3.58 -3.81 2.75
N PHE A 309 -4.75 -4.02 3.37
CA PHE A 309 -4.90 -3.91 4.82
C PHE A 309 -3.90 -4.77 5.57
N HIS A 310 -3.81 -6.07 5.24
CA HIS A 310 -2.92 -7.00 5.95
C HIS A 310 -1.44 -6.69 5.72
N HIS A 311 -1.09 -6.15 4.55
CA HIS A 311 0.24 -5.63 4.28
C HIS A 311 0.59 -4.46 5.19
N GLN A 312 -0.31 -3.48 5.37
CA GLN A 312 -0.07 -2.34 6.28
C GLN A 312 -0.08 -2.76 7.75
N TRP A 313 -1.00 -3.64 8.13
CA TRP A 313 -1.12 -4.19 9.49
C TRP A 313 0.19 -4.80 9.97
N LEU A 314 0.80 -5.67 9.14
CA LEU A 314 2.03 -6.39 9.47
C LEU A 314 3.30 -5.69 8.94
N GLY A 315 3.15 -4.63 8.13
CA GLY A 315 4.22 -3.87 7.50
C GLY A 315 4.92 -4.56 6.33
N THR A 316 4.32 -5.59 5.74
CA THR A 316 4.89 -6.39 4.63
C THR A 316 4.85 -5.68 3.27
N ASP A 317 4.32 -4.48 3.21
CA ASP A 317 4.53 -3.53 2.11
C ASP A 317 5.96 -2.95 2.08
N ARG A 318 6.72 -3.06 3.18
CA ARG A 318 8.09 -2.50 3.31
C ARG A 318 9.20 -3.53 3.12
N LEU A 319 8.93 -4.63 2.42
CA LEU A 319 9.91 -5.70 2.17
C LEU A 319 11.16 -5.22 1.41
N TYR A 320 11.09 -4.11 0.68
CA TYR A 320 12.26 -3.50 0.05
C TYR A 320 13.34 -3.04 1.05
N ARG A 321 12.98 -2.86 2.33
CA ARG A 321 13.90 -2.44 3.40
C ARG A 321 14.71 -3.59 4.01
N ILE A 322 14.35 -4.85 3.74
CA ILE A 322 15.09 -5.98 4.31
C ILE A 322 16.44 -6.09 3.61
N SER A 323 17.54 -6.09 4.36
CA SER A 323 18.89 -6.22 3.77
C SER A 323 19.78 -7.18 4.56
N PRO A 324 19.48 -8.49 4.52
CA PRO A 324 20.33 -9.48 5.17
C PRO A 324 21.74 -9.53 4.58
N SER A 325 22.69 -9.97 5.39
CA SER A 325 24.10 -10.04 5.06
C SER A 325 24.40 -11.20 4.11
N ARG A 326 24.96 -10.90 2.94
CA ARG A 326 25.52 -11.90 2.02
C ARG A 326 26.49 -12.85 2.72
N ARG A 327 27.32 -12.32 3.62
CA ARG A 327 28.35 -13.10 4.32
C ARG A 327 27.75 -14.24 5.14
N VAL A 328 26.59 -14.00 5.74
CA VAL A 328 25.94 -14.96 6.64
C VAL A 328 25.02 -15.88 5.84
N TYR A 329 24.26 -15.31 4.92
CA TYR A 329 23.13 -16.01 4.30
C TYR A 329 23.31 -16.32 2.82
N GLY A 330 24.36 -15.81 2.17
CA GLY A 330 24.74 -16.21 0.81
C GLY A 330 24.82 -17.73 0.64
N PRO A 331 25.43 -18.49 1.57
CA PRO A 331 25.52 -19.94 1.46
C PRO A 331 24.18 -20.67 1.38
N LEU A 332 23.10 -20.10 1.95
CA LEU A 332 21.75 -20.66 1.83
C LEU A 332 21.29 -20.72 0.36
N PHE A 333 21.81 -19.82 -0.47
CA PHE A 333 21.51 -19.70 -1.89
C PHE A 333 22.66 -20.15 -2.79
N GLY A 334 23.65 -20.87 -2.24
CA GLY A 334 24.84 -21.30 -2.98
C GLY A 334 25.85 -20.19 -3.31
N ILE A 335 25.69 -19.00 -2.74
CA ILE A 335 26.58 -17.86 -2.95
C ILE A 335 27.70 -17.89 -1.89
N PRO A 336 28.99 -17.78 -2.27
CA PRO A 336 30.07 -17.81 -1.31
C PRO A 336 30.01 -16.60 -0.35
N PRO A 337 30.40 -16.78 0.92
CA PRO A 337 30.28 -15.75 1.96
C PRO A 337 31.28 -14.60 1.80
N VAL A 338 32.37 -14.83 1.07
CA VAL A 338 33.37 -13.82 0.71
C VAL A 338 33.42 -13.74 -0.81
N PRO A 339 33.22 -12.56 -1.41
CA PRO A 339 33.38 -12.43 -2.85
C PRO A 339 34.81 -12.76 -3.30
N PRO A 340 34.99 -13.36 -4.49
CA PRO A 340 36.28 -13.40 -5.14
C PRO A 340 36.89 -11.98 -5.27
N LEU A 341 38.22 -11.87 -5.31
CA LEU A 341 38.89 -10.57 -5.52
C LEU A 341 38.62 -9.96 -6.90
N ASP A 342 38.07 -10.72 -7.85
CA ASP A 342 37.51 -10.18 -9.08
C ASP A 342 36.11 -9.60 -8.77
N THR A 343 35.99 -8.28 -8.92
CA THR A 343 34.80 -7.50 -8.58
C THR A 343 33.82 -7.39 -9.75
N THR A 344 34.00 -8.19 -10.82
CA THR A 344 33.11 -8.14 -11.98
C THR A 344 31.78 -8.87 -11.74
N GLY A 345 31.70 -9.69 -10.69
CA GLY A 345 30.55 -10.54 -10.32
C GLY A 345 29.78 -10.16 -9.04
N ASP A 346 30.08 -9.03 -8.38
CA ASP A 346 29.44 -8.66 -7.09
C ASP A 346 27.95 -8.26 -7.17
N GLY A 347 27.35 -8.34 -8.36
CA GLY A 347 25.93 -8.11 -8.59
C GLY A 347 25.01 -9.28 -8.19
N GLU A 348 25.53 -10.48 -7.96
CA GLU A 348 24.71 -11.68 -7.69
C GLU A 348 23.78 -11.54 -6.47
N TRP A 349 24.30 -11.01 -5.36
CA TRP A 349 23.50 -10.85 -4.15
C TRP A 349 22.39 -9.79 -4.31
N PRO A 350 22.69 -8.56 -4.79
CA PRO A 350 21.64 -7.60 -5.15
C PRO A 350 20.63 -8.14 -6.18
N ALA A 351 21.09 -8.91 -7.18
CA ALA A 351 20.25 -9.50 -8.21
C ALA A 351 19.25 -10.53 -7.64
N LEU A 352 19.66 -11.32 -6.65
CA LEU A 352 18.81 -12.28 -5.95
C LEU A 352 17.74 -11.61 -5.06
N MET A 353 18.09 -10.50 -4.41
CA MET A 353 17.21 -9.89 -3.40
C MET A 353 15.88 -9.39 -3.97
N ASN A 354 15.86 -8.94 -5.23
CA ASN A 354 14.65 -8.45 -5.89
C ASN A 354 13.58 -9.55 -6.09
N PRO A 355 13.86 -10.65 -6.82
CA PRO A 355 12.89 -11.75 -6.97
C PRO A 355 12.54 -12.41 -5.64
N LEU A 356 13.44 -12.41 -4.65
CA LEU A 356 13.13 -12.92 -3.31
C LEU A 356 12.09 -12.05 -2.57
N ARG A 357 12.30 -10.73 -2.51
CA ARG A 357 11.34 -9.79 -1.88
C ARG A 357 9.99 -9.78 -2.61
N PHE A 358 10.02 -9.90 -3.94
CA PHE A 358 8.80 -10.08 -4.74
C PHE A 358 8.07 -11.37 -4.35
N SER A 359 8.80 -12.49 -4.23
CA SER A 359 8.24 -13.77 -3.81
C SER A 359 7.59 -13.69 -2.43
N TYR A 360 8.26 -13.08 -1.45
CA TYR A 360 7.69 -12.86 -0.11
C TYR A 360 6.37 -12.11 -0.15
N LYS A 361 6.25 -11.09 -0.99
CA LYS A 361 5.00 -10.35 -1.14
C LYS A 361 3.91 -11.25 -1.75
N VAL A 362 4.19 -11.93 -2.85
CA VAL A 362 3.21 -12.76 -3.56
C VAL A 362 2.77 -13.96 -2.73
N GLU A 363 3.67 -14.63 -2.02
CA GLU A 363 3.33 -15.71 -1.10
C GLU A 363 2.38 -15.23 0.01
N THR A 364 2.62 -14.02 0.54
CA THR A 364 1.72 -13.40 1.52
C THR A 364 0.35 -13.09 0.91
N ASP A 365 0.32 -12.54 -0.31
CA ASP A 365 -0.91 -12.25 -1.05
C ASP A 365 -1.75 -13.53 -1.26
N LEU A 366 -1.11 -14.62 -1.68
CA LEU A 366 -1.75 -15.91 -1.90
C LEU A 366 -2.20 -16.56 -0.59
N PHE A 367 -1.41 -16.45 0.48
CA PHE A 367 -1.78 -16.92 1.81
C PHE A 367 -3.03 -16.19 2.33
N ILE A 368 -3.07 -14.85 2.23
CA ILE A 368 -4.24 -14.06 2.64
C ILE A 368 -5.47 -14.44 1.83
N ARG A 369 -5.31 -14.61 0.51
CA ARG A 369 -6.41 -15.05 -0.37
C ARG A 369 -6.99 -16.37 0.13
N ASP A 370 -6.14 -17.37 0.39
CA ASP A 370 -6.61 -18.70 0.78
C ASP A 370 -7.17 -18.71 2.22
N ALA A 371 -6.63 -17.90 3.11
CA ALA A 371 -7.13 -17.76 4.49
C ALA A 371 -8.55 -17.20 4.50
N LEU A 372 -8.84 -16.25 3.60
CA LEU A 372 -10.07 -15.46 3.63
C LEU A 372 -11.12 -15.93 2.61
N PHE A 373 -10.69 -16.51 1.49
CA PHE A 373 -11.53 -16.89 0.35
C PHE A 373 -11.20 -18.29 -0.21
N GLY A 374 -10.38 -19.08 0.50
CA GLY A 374 -10.04 -20.44 0.09
C GLY A 374 -11.26 -21.30 -0.20
N GLN A 375 -11.08 -22.33 -1.04
CA GLN A 375 -12.15 -23.26 -1.33
C GLN A 375 -12.49 -24.07 -0.06
N PRO A 376 -13.78 -24.24 0.27
CA PRO A 376 -14.23 -25.18 1.30
C PRO A 376 -13.60 -26.56 1.09
N ASP A 377 -13.17 -27.21 2.17
CA ASP A 377 -12.85 -28.62 2.10
C ASP A 377 -14.11 -29.48 1.86
N ALA A 378 -13.92 -30.80 1.69
CA ALA A 378 -15.03 -31.72 1.47
C ALA A 378 -15.98 -31.85 2.68
N GLN A 379 -15.59 -31.29 3.84
CA GLN A 379 -16.33 -31.28 5.10
C GLN A 379 -17.05 -29.94 5.36
N GLY A 380 -16.80 -28.92 4.51
CA GLY A 380 -17.42 -27.60 4.56
C GLY A 380 -16.50 -26.54 5.18
N ASP A 381 -16.43 -25.37 4.52
CA ASP A 381 -15.82 -24.07 4.88
C ASP A 381 -14.50 -24.04 5.66
N THR A 382 -13.74 -25.12 5.82
CA THR A 382 -12.47 -25.11 6.58
C THR A 382 -11.22 -25.17 5.71
N VAL A 383 -10.12 -24.57 6.19
CA VAL A 383 -8.77 -24.70 5.63
C VAL A 383 -8.05 -25.90 6.26
N ALA A 384 -6.98 -26.38 5.62
CA ALA A 384 -6.12 -27.39 6.24
C ALA A 384 -5.61 -26.91 7.60
N GLY A 385 -5.88 -27.72 8.64
CA GLY A 385 -5.68 -27.34 10.04
C GLY A 385 -6.99 -27.11 10.81
N GLY A 386 -8.15 -27.15 10.15
CA GLY A 386 -9.48 -27.17 10.78
C GLY A 386 -10.08 -25.81 11.14
N ALA A 387 -9.42 -24.70 10.78
CA ALA A 387 -9.97 -23.35 10.95
C ALA A 387 -10.96 -23.02 9.83
N LYS A 388 -12.05 -22.31 10.14
CA LYS A 388 -13.00 -21.83 9.12
C LYS A 388 -12.34 -20.78 8.23
N VAL A 389 -12.46 -20.89 6.90
CA VAL A 389 -12.08 -19.86 5.93
C VAL A 389 -12.79 -18.54 6.27
N GLY A 390 -12.15 -17.41 5.99
CA GLY A 390 -12.73 -16.10 6.24
C GLY A 390 -12.56 -15.61 7.67
N THR A 391 -11.74 -16.28 8.48
CA THR A 391 -11.57 -15.96 9.91
C THR A 391 -10.18 -15.44 10.28
N LEU A 392 -10.10 -14.67 11.36
CA LEU A 392 -8.81 -14.31 11.95
C LEU A 392 -8.08 -15.56 12.46
N THR A 393 -8.80 -16.55 12.99
CA THR A 393 -8.20 -17.83 13.37
C THR A 393 -7.50 -18.51 12.19
N ALA A 394 -8.12 -18.55 11.00
CA ALA A 394 -7.47 -19.10 9.81
C ALA A 394 -6.21 -18.32 9.42
N LEU A 395 -6.27 -16.99 9.40
CA LEU A 395 -5.08 -16.15 9.15
C LEU A 395 -3.94 -16.45 10.12
N MET A 396 -4.24 -16.72 11.39
CA MET A 396 -3.25 -16.89 12.45
C MET A 396 -2.74 -18.31 12.60
N THR A 397 -3.42 -19.32 12.03
CA THR A 397 -3.15 -20.73 12.33
C THR A 397 -3.07 -21.67 11.13
N MET A 398 -3.41 -21.19 9.92
CA MET A 398 -3.42 -22.04 8.72
C MET A 398 -2.04 -22.64 8.43
N GLU A 399 -2.04 -23.92 8.05
CA GLU A 399 -0.81 -24.73 7.86
C GLU A 399 -0.41 -24.86 6.39
N ASN A 400 -1.22 -24.33 5.47
CA ASN A 400 -0.92 -24.28 4.05
C ASN A 400 -0.45 -22.89 3.62
N GLY A 401 0.37 -22.84 2.58
CA GLY A 401 0.79 -21.60 1.95
C GLY A 401 1.42 -21.85 0.60
N TYR A 402 2.32 -20.96 0.20
CA TYR A 402 2.99 -21.02 -1.09
C TYR A 402 4.48 -20.82 -0.92
N VAL A 403 5.25 -21.47 -1.79
CA VAL A 403 6.70 -21.33 -1.86
C VAL A 403 7.10 -21.10 -3.30
N SER A 404 8.03 -20.17 -3.51
CA SER A 404 8.59 -19.88 -4.82
C SER A 404 9.94 -20.57 -5.03
N SER A 405 10.39 -20.62 -6.29
CA SER A 405 11.74 -21.04 -6.65
C SER A 405 12.85 -20.30 -5.89
N PHE A 406 12.62 -19.02 -5.55
CA PHE A 406 13.59 -18.18 -4.86
C PHE A 406 13.52 -18.30 -3.34
N THR A 407 12.38 -18.64 -2.77
CA THR A 407 12.20 -18.74 -1.31
C THR A 407 12.32 -20.16 -0.80
N ALA A 408 12.31 -21.17 -1.68
CA ALA A 408 12.45 -22.57 -1.29
C ALA A 408 13.63 -22.84 -0.34
N PRO A 409 14.84 -22.24 -0.52
CA PRO A 409 15.92 -22.39 0.46
C PRO A 409 15.58 -21.88 1.86
N VAL A 410 14.74 -20.84 1.96
CA VAL A 410 14.27 -20.27 3.24
C VAL A 410 13.33 -21.23 3.96
N TYR A 411 12.50 -21.96 3.24
CA TYR A 411 11.60 -22.95 3.84
C TYR A 411 12.28 -24.28 4.19
N GLY A 412 13.43 -24.60 3.58
CA GLY A 412 14.25 -25.77 3.91
C GLY A 412 13.98 -26.99 3.03
N THR A 413 14.70 -28.09 3.30
CA THR A 413 14.59 -29.36 2.56
C THR A 413 13.27 -30.08 2.89
N GLY A 414 12.60 -30.67 1.90
CA GLY A 414 11.34 -31.40 2.10
C GLY A 414 10.09 -30.70 1.55
N VAL A 415 10.08 -29.36 1.46
CA VAL A 415 8.92 -28.62 0.90
C VAL A 415 8.79 -28.82 -0.62
N CYS A 416 9.90 -29.12 -1.30
CA CYS A 416 9.91 -29.51 -2.71
C CYS A 416 9.78 -31.03 -2.94
N ASP A 417 9.92 -31.86 -1.88
CA ASP A 417 9.82 -33.32 -1.98
C ASP A 417 8.37 -33.81 -1.83
N SER A 418 7.49 -33.00 -1.23
CA SER A 418 6.05 -33.26 -1.05
C SER A 418 5.18 -32.76 -2.21
N VAL A 419 5.77 -32.13 -3.23
CA VAL A 419 5.09 -31.76 -4.46
C VAL A 419 5.13 -32.98 -5.40
N GLU A 420 4.04 -33.74 -5.48
CA GLU A 420 3.94 -34.85 -6.46
C GLU A 420 3.97 -34.29 -7.88
N PHE A 421 5.11 -34.41 -8.55
CA PHE A 421 5.25 -34.16 -9.97
C PHE A 421 4.96 -35.47 -10.74
N LYS A 422 3.83 -35.52 -11.46
CA LYS A 422 3.57 -36.60 -12.42
C LYS A 422 4.55 -36.48 -13.60
N GLY A 423 5.67 -37.20 -13.55
CA GLY A 423 6.51 -37.46 -14.72
C GLY A 423 8.03 -37.40 -14.51
N GLN A 424 8.59 -38.56 -14.12
CA GLN A 424 9.97 -39.05 -14.35
C GLN A 424 11.21 -38.42 -13.68
N SER A 425 11.75 -39.24 -12.77
CA SER A 425 13.12 -39.69 -12.48
C SER A 425 14.31 -38.72 -12.46
N SER A 426 14.91 -38.71 -11.27
CA SER A 426 16.18 -38.17 -10.83
C SER A 426 17.43 -38.57 -11.63
N LYS A 427 18.42 -37.66 -11.64
CA LYS A 427 19.85 -37.97 -11.38
C LYS A 427 20.69 -36.68 -11.17
N GLY A 428 21.12 -36.45 -9.92
CA GLY A 428 22.49 -35.97 -9.66
C GLY A 428 22.74 -34.62 -8.97
N LYS A 429 22.68 -34.63 -7.63
CA LYS A 429 23.59 -33.99 -6.64
C LYS A 429 23.72 -32.45 -6.58
N GLY A 430 22.69 -31.87 -5.97
CA GLY A 430 22.73 -30.72 -5.06
C GLY A 430 21.37 -30.67 -4.36
N THR A 431 21.29 -30.82 -3.05
CA THR A 431 20.03 -30.80 -2.29
C THR A 431 19.49 -29.37 -2.22
N GLY A 432 18.75 -28.98 -3.25
CA GLY A 432 18.07 -27.69 -3.40
C GLY A 432 17.23 -27.77 -4.66
N CYS A 433 15.96 -27.39 -4.58
CA CYS A 433 14.93 -27.64 -5.59
C CYS A 433 15.43 -27.41 -7.02
N THR A 434 15.57 -28.47 -7.81
CA THR A 434 15.80 -28.34 -9.26
C THR A 434 14.43 -28.23 -9.90
N ILE A 435 14.02 -27.01 -10.23
CA ILE A 435 12.75 -26.76 -10.93
C ILE A 435 13.05 -26.86 -12.42
N ASP A 436 12.38 -27.80 -13.10
CA ASP A 436 12.42 -27.90 -14.56
C ASP A 436 11.70 -26.67 -15.15
N GLU A 437 12.45 -25.81 -15.84
CA GLU A 437 11.94 -24.61 -16.52
C GLU A 437 10.99 -24.95 -17.68
N THR A 438 10.84 -26.23 -18.01
CA THR A 438 9.95 -26.69 -19.07
C THR A 438 8.76 -27.44 -18.49
N LYS A 439 7.64 -26.70 -18.38
CA LYS A 439 6.25 -27.16 -18.17
C LYS A 439 5.74 -27.14 -16.73
N VAL A 440 5.20 -25.96 -16.36
CA VAL A 440 3.90 -25.89 -15.69
C VAL A 440 3.05 -24.93 -16.50
N ASP A 441 2.05 -25.45 -17.20
CA ASP A 441 1.06 -24.66 -17.95
C ASP A 441 0.07 -24.05 -16.94
N LEU A 442 0.45 -22.88 -16.43
CA LEU A 442 -0.47 -21.93 -15.80
C LEU A 442 -0.90 -20.98 -16.92
N ASP A 443 -2.17 -21.04 -17.32
CA ASP A 443 -2.77 -20.27 -18.43
C ASP A 443 -2.09 -18.89 -18.64
N PRO A 444 -1.30 -18.72 -19.72
CA PRO A 444 -0.51 -17.51 -19.96
C PRO A 444 -1.36 -16.25 -20.16
N LYS A 445 -2.69 -16.36 -20.17
CA LYS A 445 -3.62 -15.23 -20.28
C LYS A 445 -4.00 -14.59 -18.94
N LYS A 446 -3.56 -15.12 -17.78
CA LYS A 446 -4.17 -14.71 -16.49
C LYS A 446 -3.30 -14.15 -15.37
N GLN A 447 -1.95 -14.21 -15.34
CA GLN A 447 -1.21 -13.58 -14.22
C GLN A 447 0.19 -13.01 -14.56
N THR A 448 0.27 -11.68 -14.44
CA THR A 448 1.28 -10.85 -13.74
C THR A 448 2.75 -11.28 -13.81
N SER A 449 3.41 -11.03 -14.93
CA SER A 449 4.86 -10.78 -14.90
C SER A 449 5.10 -9.44 -14.18
N GLY A 450 5.71 -9.44 -13.00
CA GLY A 450 6.13 -8.20 -12.36
C GLY A 450 7.40 -7.67 -13.04
N MET A 451 7.33 -6.54 -13.75
CA MET A 451 8.54 -5.82 -14.13
C MET A 451 9.17 -5.22 -12.87
N VAL A 452 10.33 -5.74 -12.44
CA VAL A 452 11.16 -5.06 -11.44
C VAL A 452 11.97 -3.98 -12.17
N ALA A 453 11.43 -2.77 -12.27
CA ALA A 453 12.17 -1.63 -12.81
C ALA A 453 13.08 -1.05 -11.71
N GLY A 454 14.37 -1.41 -11.77
CA GLY A 454 15.44 -0.82 -10.97
C GLY A 454 16.55 -0.30 -11.88
N VAL A 455 16.91 0.97 -11.68
CA VAL A 455 18.06 1.74 -12.20
C VAL A 455 19.01 0.98 -13.15
N ALA A 456 18.93 1.29 -14.45
CA ALA A 456 19.99 1.31 -15.49
C ALA A 456 21.11 0.23 -15.51
N ALA A 457 20.95 -0.91 -14.87
CA ALA A 457 21.72 -2.12 -15.12
C ALA A 457 20.77 -3.13 -15.79
N ALA A 458 21.21 -3.72 -16.90
CA ALA A 458 20.51 -4.69 -17.74
C ALA A 458 19.20 -5.28 -17.17
N SER A 459 18.11 -5.15 -17.93
CA SER A 459 16.79 -5.70 -17.64
C SER A 459 16.81 -7.24 -17.58
N THR A 460 17.35 -7.81 -16.52
CA THR A 460 17.26 -9.24 -16.24
C THR A 460 15.82 -9.54 -15.86
N GLN A 461 15.09 -10.19 -16.75
CA GLN A 461 13.78 -10.73 -16.45
C GLN A 461 13.96 -12.03 -15.65
N TYR A 462 13.29 -12.12 -14.51
CA TYR A 462 13.25 -13.34 -13.70
C TYR A 462 11.90 -14.01 -13.88
N THR A 463 11.91 -15.31 -14.16
CA THR A 463 10.71 -16.15 -14.04
C THR A 463 10.64 -16.68 -12.62
N VAL A 464 9.55 -16.36 -11.92
CA VAL A 464 9.28 -16.85 -10.56
C VAL A 464 8.09 -17.79 -10.62
N THR A 465 8.30 -19.05 -10.23
CA THR A 465 7.23 -20.05 -10.15
C THR A 465 6.82 -20.23 -8.70
N PHE A 466 5.52 -20.27 -8.44
CA PHE A 466 4.94 -20.47 -7.11
C PHE A 466 4.23 -21.82 -7.04
N HIS A 467 4.43 -22.53 -5.93
CA HIS A 467 3.85 -23.84 -5.68
C HIS A 467 3.07 -23.82 -4.36
N PRO A 468 1.85 -24.40 -4.32
CA PRO A 468 1.20 -24.69 -3.05
C PRO A 468 2.10 -25.58 -2.19
N ALA A 469 2.14 -25.32 -0.89
CA ALA A 469 2.93 -26.06 0.08
C ALA A 469 2.14 -26.27 1.36
N THR A 470 2.29 -27.44 1.97
CA THR A 470 1.90 -27.67 3.36
C THR A 470 3.12 -27.50 4.24
N PHE A 471 3.01 -26.63 5.23
CA PHE A 471 4.09 -26.35 6.16
C PHE A 471 4.23 -27.49 7.18
N GLU A 472 5.49 -27.72 7.60
CA GLU A 472 5.75 -28.59 8.74
C GLU A 472 5.16 -27.92 10.00
N LYS A 473 4.14 -28.55 10.58
CA LYS A 473 3.26 -27.92 11.60
C LYS A 473 3.98 -27.52 12.89
N THR A 474 5.14 -28.11 13.15
CA THR A 474 6.02 -27.80 14.28
C THR A 474 6.96 -26.63 13.97
N GLN A 475 7.10 -26.26 12.69
CA GLN A 475 8.01 -25.24 12.23
C GLN A 475 7.31 -23.99 11.74
N ARG A 476 6.10 -24.07 11.15
CA ARG A 476 5.35 -22.91 10.63
C ARG A 476 3.85 -23.15 10.61
N ALA A 477 3.10 -22.11 10.96
CA ALA A 477 1.68 -21.97 10.70
C ALA A 477 1.28 -20.50 10.83
N GLY A 478 0.24 -20.08 10.10
CA GLY A 478 -0.29 -18.72 10.21
C GLY A 478 0.61 -17.64 9.61
N ILE A 479 0.01 -16.46 9.45
CA ILE A 479 0.64 -15.29 8.83
C ILE A 479 1.89 -14.81 9.59
N LEU A 480 1.95 -15.01 10.92
CA LEU A 480 3.05 -14.56 11.76
C LEU A 480 4.36 -15.33 11.56
N THR A 481 4.30 -16.52 10.96
CA THR A 481 5.49 -17.36 10.69
C THR A 481 5.94 -17.33 9.24
N LEU A 482 5.29 -16.49 8.41
CA LEU A 482 5.70 -16.26 7.04
C LEU A 482 7.04 -15.50 7.00
N PRO A 483 7.96 -15.85 6.07
CA PRO A 483 9.23 -15.17 5.90
C PRO A 483 9.10 -13.65 5.72
N SER A 484 8.05 -13.20 5.02
CA SER A 484 7.76 -11.78 4.80
C SER A 484 7.61 -11.01 6.11
N VAL A 485 6.92 -11.58 7.11
CA VAL A 485 6.70 -10.96 8.42
C VAL A 485 7.96 -11.04 9.28
N LEU A 486 8.61 -12.20 9.29
CA LEU A 486 9.79 -12.47 10.12
C LEU A 486 11.01 -11.63 9.72
N ALA A 487 11.23 -11.43 8.42
CA ALA A 487 12.40 -10.75 7.88
C ALA A 487 12.40 -9.23 8.16
N LEU A 488 11.22 -8.62 8.32
CA LEU A 488 11.10 -7.18 8.58
C LEU A 488 11.46 -6.79 10.03
N GLY A 489 11.56 -7.77 10.92
CA GLY A 489 11.99 -7.61 12.31
C GLY A 489 13.39 -8.18 12.55
N ALA A 490 14.30 -8.05 11.59
CA ALA A 490 15.64 -8.62 11.68
C ALA A 490 16.74 -7.60 11.33
N HIS A 491 17.92 -7.82 11.90
CA HIS A 491 19.15 -7.14 11.48
C HIS A 491 19.80 -7.92 10.34
N ALA A 492 20.86 -7.33 9.75
CA ALA A 492 21.54 -7.93 8.62
C ALA A 492 22.16 -9.30 8.96
N VAL A 493 22.64 -9.47 10.19
CA VAL A 493 23.37 -10.67 10.61
C VAL A 493 22.50 -11.61 11.46
N HIS A 494 21.66 -11.07 12.34
CA HIS A 494 20.86 -11.87 13.28
C HIS A 494 19.40 -11.39 13.33
N PRO A 495 18.46 -12.26 13.73
CA PRO A 495 17.08 -11.84 13.97
C PRO A 495 17.02 -10.85 15.14
N SER A 496 15.94 -10.07 15.23
CA SER A 496 15.73 -9.10 16.31
C SER A 496 14.48 -9.44 17.12
N PRO A 497 14.61 -10.11 18.29
CA PRO A 497 13.50 -10.36 19.19
C PRO A 497 12.80 -9.06 19.59
N ILE A 498 13.57 -7.99 19.80
CA ILE A 498 13.05 -6.68 20.17
C ILE A 498 12.13 -6.12 19.08
N LEU A 499 12.57 -6.12 17.81
CA LEU A 499 11.75 -5.57 16.71
C LEU A 499 10.56 -6.47 16.37
N ARG A 500 10.73 -7.81 16.42
CA ARG A 500 9.62 -8.76 16.22
C ARG A 500 8.58 -8.65 17.34
N GLY A 501 9.03 -8.63 18.58
CA GLY A 501 8.18 -8.47 19.76
C GLY A 501 7.46 -7.13 19.78
N LYS A 502 8.14 -6.03 19.45
CA LYS A 502 7.53 -4.70 19.33
C LYS A 502 6.40 -4.73 18.32
N ARG A 503 6.66 -5.31 17.15
CA ARG A 503 5.66 -5.44 16.09
C ARG A 503 4.48 -6.30 16.55
N LEU A 504 4.73 -7.46 17.12
CA LEU A 504 3.65 -8.33 17.62
C LEU A 504 2.77 -7.57 18.62
N LEU A 505 3.38 -6.92 19.60
CA LEU A 505 2.64 -6.25 20.66
C LEU A 505 1.93 -4.97 20.18
N GLU A 506 2.56 -4.16 19.33
CA GLU A 506 1.94 -2.94 18.78
C GLU A 506 0.86 -3.23 17.74
N ARG A 507 1.08 -4.23 16.89
CA ARG A 507 0.23 -4.50 15.72
C ARG A 507 -0.83 -5.53 15.99
N VAL A 508 -0.52 -6.56 16.77
CA VAL A 508 -1.44 -7.68 17.01
C VAL A 508 -2.17 -7.50 18.34
N ALA A 509 -1.55 -6.84 19.33
CA ALA A 509 -2.13 -6.66 20.66
C ALA A 509 -2.44 -5.19 21.06
N CYS A 510 -2.19 -4.22 20.17
CA CYS A 510 -2.43 -2.79 20.36
C CYS A 510 -1.75 -2.18 21.59
N ILE A 511 -0.63 -2.78 22.05
CA ILE A 511 0.17 -2.26 23.16
C ILE A 511 1.14 -1.22 22.62
N LYS A 512 0.99 0.03 23.07
CA LYS A 512 1.84 1.15 22.65
C LYS A 512 3.15 1.16 23.41
N PHE A 513 4.25 1.35 22.68
CA PHE A 513 5.55 1.66 23.26
C PHE A 513 5.92 3.10 22.92
N GLY A 514 6.51 3.80 23.88
CA GLY A 514 7.12 5.11 23.64
C GLY A 514 8.43 4.99 22.86
N ALA A 515 9.09 6.14 22.67
CA ALA A 515 10.46 6.13 22.17
C ALA A 515 11.37 5.36 23.15
N PRO A 516 12.36 4.59 22.65
CA PRO A 516 13.35 3.98 23.52
C PRO A 516 14.13 5.06 24.29
N PRO A 517 14.73 4.71 25.45
CA PRO A 517 15.63 5.61 26.16
C PRO A 517 16.75 6.14 25.25
N ALA A 518 17.25 7.35 25.52
CA ALA A 518 18.38 7.91 24.77
C ALA A 518 19.60 6.98 24.82
N ASN A 519 20.27 6.80 23.69
CA ASN A 519 21.43 5.90 23.50
C ASN A 519 21.12 4.40 23.68
N ALA A 520 19.86 3.96 23.60
CA ALA A 520 19.51 2.54 23.68
C ALA A 520 20.20 1.67 22.61
N GLU A 521 20.53 2.26 21.46
CA GLU A 521 21.28 1.62 20.37
C GLU A 521 22.67 1.13 20.79
N ALA A 522 23.29 1.77 21.80
CA ALA A 522 24.59 1.35 22.32
C ALA A 522 24.51 0.01 23.08
N ALA A 523 23.31 -0.41 23.50
CA ALA A 523 23.09 -1.71 24.13
C ALA A 523 22.82 -2.83 23.11
N ALA A 524 22.69 -2.52 21.82
CA ALA A 524 22.44 -3.55 20.81
C ALA A 524 23.60 -4.55 20.74
N PRO A 525 23.32 -5.87 20.60
CA PRO A 525 24.35 -6.85 20.34
C PRO A 525 25.18 -6.46 19.10
N PRO A 526 26.49 -6.77 19.06
CA PRO A 526 27.31 -6.50 17.89
C PRO A 526 26.77 -7.21 16.63
N ASP A 527 26.86 -6.54 15.48
CA ASP A 527 26.55 -7.10 14.16
C ASP A 527 27.66 -8.06 13.65
N THR A 528 28.08 -8.99 14.51
CA THR A 528 29.07 -10.02 14.19
C THR A 528 28.49 -11.39 14.55
N PRO A 529 28.63 -12.41 13.68
CA PRO A 529 28.24 -13.77 14.04
C PRO A 529 28.95 -14.22 15.32
N ASP A 530 28.19 -14.80 16.25
CA ASP A 530 28.70 -15.36 17.50
C ASP A 530 28.11 -16.74 17.74
N ASP A 531 28.96 -17.76 17.73
CA ASP A 531 28.59 -19.16 17.95
C ASP A 531 28.61 -19.57 19.43
N SER A 532 29.09 -18.69 20.32
CA SER A 532 29.27 -18.99 21.76
C SER A 532 28.00 -18.74 22.59
N SER A 533 27.10 -17.90 22.09
CA SER A 533 25.84 -17.54 22.73
C SER A 533 24.67 -17.60 21.75
N THR A 534 23.45 -17.81 22.25
CA THR A 534 22.25 -17.67 21.43
C THR A 534 21.85 -16.21 21.30
N ASN A 535 21.09 -15.87 20.27
CA ASN A 535 20.54 -14.53 20.09
C ASN A 535 19.63 -14.11 21.25
N ARG A 536 18.85 -15.04 21.80
CA ARG A 536 18.13 -14.89 23.07
C ARG A 536 19.05 -14.49 24.22
N GLU A 537 20.13 -15.24 24.48
CA GLU A 537 21.08 -14.95 25.56
C GLU A 537 21.70 -13.55 25.40
N ARG A 538 22.13 -13.19 24.18
CA ARG A 538 22.67 -11.84 23.90
C ARG A 538 21.65 -10.75 24.15
N THR A 539 20.41 -10.94 23.69
CA THR A 539 19.33 -9.97 23.86
C THR A 539 18.98 -9.78 25.33
N GLN A 540 18.91 -10.86 26.11
CA GLN A 540 18.67 -10.78 27.55
C GLN A 540 19.79 -10.05 28.28
N ALA A 541 21.05 -10.38 27.98
CA ALA A 541 22.20 -9.71 28.56
C ALA A 541 22.24 -8.20 28.23
N ALA A 542 21.86 -7.83 27.00
CA ALA A 542 21.78 -6.44 26.55
C ALA A 542 20.65 -5.64 27.24
N THR A 543 19.58 -6.30 27.68
CA THR A 543 18.34 -5.64 28.12
C THR A 543 17.99 -5.86 29.60
N SER A 544 18.87 -6.52 30.36
CA SER A 544 18.68 -6.79 31.80
C SER A 544 18.88 -5.56 32.71
N GLY A 545 19.36 -4.44 32.16
CA GLY A 545 19.57 -3.20 32.91
C GLY A 545 18.24 -2.57 33.38
N PRO A 546 18.22 -1.85 34.52
CA PRO A 546 17.00 -1.23 35.07
C PRO A 546 16.29 -0.26 34.11
N ALA A 547 17.03 0.37 33.19
CA ALA A 547 16.47 1.26 32.18
C ALA A 547 15.68 0.51 31.08
N CYS A 548 15.89 -0.80 30.92
CA CYS A 548 15.37 -1.60 29.83
C CYS A 548 14.32 -2.62 30.31
N SER A 549 14.51 -3.23 31.49
CA SER A 549 13.69 -4.35 31.98
C SER A 549 12.20 -4.05 32.14
N GLY A 550 11.82 -2.79 32.35
CA GLY A 550 10.41 -2.36 32.36
C GLY A 550 9.66 -2.73 31.08
N CYS A 551 10.19 -2.36 29.92
CA CYS A 551 9.57 -2.72 28.64
C CYS A 551 9.94 -4.14 28.19
N HIS A 552 11.21 -4.52 28.37
CA HIS A 552 11.75 -5.76 27.82
C HIS A 552 11.24 -7.01 28.54
N GLU A 553 11.15 -6.97 29.86
CA GLU A 553 10.70 -8.09 30.69
C GLU A 553 9.25 -7.87 31.14
N SER A 554 8.95 -6.72 31.76
CA SER A 554 7.64 -6.51 32.43
C SER A 554 6.49 -6.36 31.44
N LEU A 555 6.70 -5.65 30.31
CA LEU A 555 5.72 -5.58 29.21
C LEU A 555 5.83 -6.75 28.22
N GLY A 556 6.74 -7.72 28.47
CA GLY A 556 6.87 -8.92 27.65
C GLY A 556 7.44 -8.72 26.25
N LEU A 557 8.09 -7.58 25.97
CA LEU A 557 8.64 -7.27 24.63
C LEU A 557 9.64 -8.32 24.14
N ASN A 558 10.57 -8.74 25.01
CA ASN A 558 11.50 -9.81 24.67
C ASN A 558 10.78 -11.14 24.50
N MET A 559 9.84 -11.47 25.38
CA MET A 559 9.11 -12.76 25.33
C MET A 559 8.30 -12.88 24.04
N ALA A 560 7.62 -11.81 23.62
CA ALA A 560 6.93 -11.76 22.33
C ALA A 560 7.87 -12.02 21.14
N GLY A 561 9.10 -11.54 21.22
CA GLY A 561 10.14 -11.79 20.23
C GLY A 561 10.73 -13.20 20.27
N PHE A 562 10.97 -13.72 21.49
CA PHE A 562 11.60 -15.02 21.70
C PHE A 562 10.79 -16.19 21.17
N ALA A 563 9.46 -16.04 21.09
CA ALA A 563 8.60 -16.99 20.39
C ALA A 563 9.10 -17.29 18.95
N PHE A 564 9.73 -16.32 18.28
CA PHE A 564 10.20 -16.46 16.91
C PHE A 564 11.72 -16.71 16.79
N GLU A 565 12.39 -17.15 17.86
CA GLU A 565 13.85 -17.39 17.83
C GLU A 565 14.26 -18.57 16.95
N HIS A 566 13.34 -19.50 16.68
CA HIS A 566 13.55 -20.54 15.69
C HIS A 566 13.70 -20.01 14.27
N TYR A 567 13.48 -18.71 14.00
CA TYR A 567 13.60 -18.15 12.65
C TYR A 567 14.77 -17.16 12.55
N ASP A 568 15.62 -17.32 11.55
CA ASP A 568 16.73 -16.39 11.28
C ASP A 568 16.26 -15.08 10.61
N SER A 569 17.20 -14.25 10.13
CA SER A 569 16.87 -12.96 9.50
C SER A 569 16.10 -13.06 8.18
N PHE A 570 16.18 -14.18 7.45
CA PHE A 570 15.33 -14.44 6.29
C PHE A 570 13.97 -15.03 6.68
N GLY A 571 13.85 -15.51 7.91
CA GLY A 571 12.72 -16.28 8.38
C GLY A 571 12.94 -17.78 8.20
N HIS A 572 14.14 -18.27 7.86
CA HIS A 572 14.45 -19.69 7.77
C HIS A 572 14.46 -20.35 9.15
N TRP A 573 13.87 -21.54 9.26
CA TRP A 573 13.72 -22.24 10.53
C TRP A 573 15.01 -22.95 10.93
N ARG A 574 15.39 -22.86 12.21
CA ARG A 574 16.61 -23.44 12.77
C ARG A 574 16.37 -24.08 14.14
N ALA A 575 16.94 -25.26 14.32
CA ALA A 575 16.99 -25.94 15.62
C ALA A 575 18.07 -25.36 16.54
N LYS A 576 19.13 -24.77 15.96
CA LYS A 576 20.30 -24.27 16.69
C LYS A 576 20.58 -22.80 16.37
N ASP A 577 21.17 -22.11 17.35
CA ASP A 577 21.83 -20.81 17.22
C ASP A 577 23.33 -21.00 17.46
N GLY A 578 24.13 -20.85 16.42
CA GLY A 578 25.51 -21.31 16.44
C GLY A 578 25.58 -22.78 16.84
N LYS A 579 26.12 -23.05 18.03
CA LYS A 579 26.30 -24.42 18.55
C LYS A 579 25.24 -24.85 19.58
N LYS A 580 24.39 -23.94 20.02
CA LYS A 580 23.41 -24.17 21.09
C LYS A 580 22.02 -24.43 20.53
N ASP A 581 21.21 -25.19 21.24
CA ASP A 581 19.80 -25.37 20.88
C ASP A 581 19.01 -24.07 21.09
N VAL A 582 18.06 -23.82 20.21
CA VAL A 582 17.16 -22.67 20.34
C VAL A 582 16.11 -22.97 21.40
N ASP A 583 15.93 -22.04 22.33
CA ASP A 583 14.78 -22.00 23.23
C ASP A 583 13.87 -20.83 22.79
N ALA A 584 12.68 -21.17 22.29
CA ALA A 584 11.66 -20.21 21.89
C ALA A 584 10.47 -20.14 22.86
N SER A 585 10.56 -20.76 24.03
CA SER A 585 9.48 -20.83 25.01
C SER A 585 9.43 -19.61 25.94
N GLY A 586 8.24 -19.31 26.48
CA GLY A 586 8.09 -18.19 27.42
C GLY A 586 6.68 -17.99 27.98
N LEU A 587 6.55 -16.90 28.74
CA LEU A 587 5.30 -16.41 29.32
C LEU A 587 5.06 -14.98 28.85
N LEU A 588 3.92 -14.73 28.18
CA LEU A 588 3.58 -13.41 27.66
C LEU A 588 2.51 -12.73 28.54
N PRO A 589 2.78 -11.57 29.16
CA PRO A 589 1.91 -10.94 30.15
C PRO A 589 0.76 -10.14 29.52
N ILE A 590 0.06 -10.71 28.53
CA ILE A 590 -1.03 -10.04 27.82
C ILE A 590 -2.36 -10.80 27.83
N GLY A 591 -2.43 -11.96 28.49
CA GLY A 591 -3.62 -12.84 28.53
C GLY A 591 -4.76 -12.40 29.46
N GLY A 592 -4.73 -11.16 29.95
CA GLY A 592 -5.68 -10.67 30.96
C GLY A 592 -5.15 -10.99 32.36
N ASP A 593 -5.90 -11.80 33.11
CA ASP A 593 -5.54 -12.17 34.49
C ASP A 593 -4.39 -13.18 34.55
N GLU A 594 -4.21 -14.00 33.50
CA GLU A 594 -3.13 -15.00 33.42
C GLU A 594 -2.21 -14.74 32.21
N PRO A 595 -0.87 -14.90 32.36
CA PRO A 595 0.05 -14.86 31.24
C PRO A 595 -0.20 -15.99 30.23
N ILE A 596 0.00 -15.70 28.94
CA ILE A 596 -0.04 -16.71 27.88
C ILE A 596 1.28 -17.48 27.89
N ALA A 597 1.28 -18.71 28.38
CA ALA A 597 2.42 -19.61 28.22
C ALA A 597 2.52 -20.11 26.77
N PHE A 598 3.72 -20.18 26.19
CA PHE A 598 3.94 -20.69 24.84
C PHE A 598 5.23 -21.49 24.72
N THR A 599 5.25 -22.47 23.81
CA THR A 599 6.46 -23.26 23.50
C THR A 599 7.32 -22.65 22.39
N ASP A 600 6.67 -21.98 21.44
CA ASP A 600 7.27 -21.39 20.25
C ASP A 600 6.27 -20.41 19.58
N GLY A 601 6.65 -19.85 18.44
CA GLY A 601 5.86 -18.88 17.69
C GLY A 601 4.60 -19.47 17.05
N VAL A 602 4.57 -20.77 16.75
CA VAL A 602 3.38 -21.44 16.20
C VAL A 602 2.34 -21.61 17.31
N ASP A 603 2.74 -22.13 18.47
CA ASP A 603 1.88 -22.25 19.65
C ASP A 603 1.39 -20.88 20.14
N LEU A 604 2.27 -19.87 20.16
CA LEU A 604 1.89 -18.50 20.48
C LEU A 604 0.84 -17.96 19.50
N ALA A 605 1.03 -18.12 18.19
CA ALA A 605 0.07 -17.65 17.19
C ALA A 605 -1.32 -18.29 17.37
N ARG A 606 -1.37 -19.61 17.65
CA ARG A 606 -2.62 -20.33 17.97
C ARG A 606 -3.31 -19.77 19.22
N LYS A 607 -2.55 -19.43 20.26
CA LYS A 607 -3.10 -18.84 21.50
C LYS A 607 -3.55 -17.39 21.30
N LEU A 608 -2.81 -16.60 20.52
CA LEU A 608 -3.18 -15.23 20.16
C LEU A 608 -4.46 -15.17 19.33
N ALA A 609 -4.67 -16.14 18.44
CA ALA A 609 -5.91 -16.25 17.65
C ALA A 609 -7.18 -16.35 18.52
N GLN A 610 -7.05 -16.84 19.76
CA GLN A 610 -8.15 -16.98 20.72
C GLN A 610 -8.21 -15.84 21.74
N SER A 611 -7.30 -14.87 21.68
CA SER A 611 -7.23 -13.77 22.63
C SER A 611 -8.22 -12.65 22.29
N ASP A 612 -9.09 -12.31 23.24
CA ASP A 612 -10.00 -11.15 23.13
C ASP A 612 -9.23 -9.85 22.81
N ARG A 613 -8.08 -9.61 23.45
CA ARG A 613 -7.25 -8.44 23.17
C ARG A 613 -6.78 -8.39 21.71
N VAL A 614 -6.41 -9.53 21.14
CA VAL A 614 -5.94 -9.60 19.75
C VAL A 614 -7.09 -9.38 18.77
N ARG A 615 -8.24 -10.02 19.03
CA ARG A 615 -9.47 -9.82 18.24
C ARG A 615 -9.93 -8.37 18.28
N ASP A 616 -9.91 -7.75 19.46
CA ASP A 616 -10.26 -6.34 19.65
C ASP A 616 -9.32 -5.40 18.89
N CYS A 617 -8.02 -5.67 18.96
CA CYS A 617 -7.01 -4.90 18.26
C CYS A 617 -7.17 -5.02 16.74
N TYR A 618 -7.47 -6.22 16.24
CA TYR A 618 -7.74 -6.46 14.83
C TYR A 618 -8.96 -5.67 14.34
N VAL A 619 -10.05 -5.66 15.12
CA VAL A 619 -11.24 -4.83 14.84
C VAL A 619 -10.90 -3.33 14.88
N HIS A 620 -10.08 -2.89 15.83
CA HIS A 620 -9.65 -1.49 15.94
C HIS A 620 -8.86 -1.03 14.71
N HIS A 621 -7.93 -1.88 14.25
CA HIS A 621 -7.16 -1.65 13.03
C HIS A 621 -8.04 -1.63 11.77
N TRP A 622 -9.02 -2.52 11.67
CA TRP A 622 -9.99 -2.44 10.57
C TRP A 622 -10.84 -1.17 10.63
N THR A 623 -11.28 -0.79 11.83
CA THR A 623 -12.12 0.41 12.02
C THR A 623 -11.41 1.65 11.51
N ARG A 624 -10.17 1.91 11.94
CA ARG A 624 -9.40 3.05 11.45
C ARG A 624 -9.13 3.00 9.94
N TYR A 625 -8.91 1.81 9.39
CA TYR A 625 -8.63 1.62 7.96
C TYR A 625 -9.85 2.02 7.13
N VAL A 626 -11.04 1.54 7.52
CA VAL A 626 -12.26 1.83 6.76
C VAL A 626 -12.77 3.24 7.00
N THR A 627 -12.66 3.79 8.21
CA THR A 627 -13.12 5.16 8.49
C THR A 627 -12.11 6.22 8.05
N GLY A 628 -10.83 5.87 7.90
CA GLY A 628 -9.74 6.81 7.63
C GLY A 628 -9.48 7.76 8.81
N THR A 629 -9.88 7.39 10.02
CA THR A 629 -9.80 8.23 11.22
C THR A 629 -9.40 7.42 12.45
N GLU A 630 -8.77 8.08 13.43
CA GLU A 630 -8.56 7.46 14.74
C GLU A 630 -9.89 7.35 15.51
N VAL A 631 -10.14 6.16 16.08
CA VAL A 631 -11.29 5.89 16.94
C VAL A 631 -10.82 5.61 18.36
N GLN A 632 -11.49 6.21 19.33
CA GLN A 632 -11.19 6.01 20.75
C GLN A 632 -11.61 4.61 21.20
N ASP A 633 -10.79 3.97 22.04
CA ASP A 633 -11.01 2.59 22.50
C ASP A 633 -12.34 2.39 23.26
N ASN A 634 -12.85 3.46 23.88
CA ASN A 634 -14.10 3.43 24.63
C ASN A 634 -15.33 3.79 23.78
N HIS A 635 -15.20 3.90 22.45
CA HIS A 635 -16.33 4.21 21.58
C HIS A 635 -17.39 3.09 21.64
N PRO A 636 -18.66 3.38 22.01
CA PRO A 636 -19.66 2.33 22.27
C PRO A 636 -19.92 1.42 21.06
N GLU A 637 -19.91 2.00 19.86
CA GLU A 637 -20.12 1.22 18.64
C GLU A 637 -18.93 0.31 18.29
N LEU A 638 -17.70 0.75 18.59
CA LEU A 638 -16.51 -0.07 18.42
C LEU A 638 -16.57 -1.29 19.36
N GLN A 639 -16.90 -1.06 20.64
CA GLN A 639 -17.03 -2.13 21.64
C GLN A 639 -18.10 -3.16 21.27
N ARG A 640 -19.22 -2.71 20.67
CA ARG A 640 -20.26 -3.61 20.15
C ARG A 640 -19.72 -4.49 19.01
N ILE A 641 -19.04 -3.90 18.03
CA ILE A 641 -18.47 -4.64 16.90
C ILE A 641 -17.36 -5.60 17.36
N GLN A 642 -16.53 -5.19 18.32
CA GLN A 642 -15.54 -6.05 18.98
C GLN A 642 -16.19 -7.26 19.65
N THR A 643 -17.26 -7.05 20.43
CA THR A 643 -18.02 -8.13 21.07
C THR A 643 -18.59 -9.11 20.04
N ASP A 644 -19.19 -8.60 18.96
CA ASP A 644 -19.71 -9.44 17.88
C ASP A 644 -18.58 -10.25 17.22
N PHE A 645 -17.44 -9.62 16.93
CA PHE A 645 -16.31 -10.27 16.27
C PHE A 645 -15.67 -11.36 17.13
N ARG A 646 -15.59 -11.19 18.46
CA ARG A 646 -15.11 -12.24 19.38
C ARG A 646 -15.92 -13.53 19.27
N THR A 647 -17.22 -13.42 18.97
CA THR A 647 -18.11 -14.58 18.84
C THR A 647 -18.13 -15.20 17.45
N LYS A 648 -18.06 -14.36 16.40
CA LYS A 648 -18.20 -14.81 15.00
C LYS A 648 -16.87 -15.15 14.34
N ASP A 649 -15.80 -14.45 14.71
CA ASP A 649 -14.45 -14.51 14.14
C ASP A 649 -14.42 -14.33 12.60
N ASP A 650 -15.46 -13.75 12.00
CA ASP A 650 -15.66 -13.69 10.55
C ASP A 650 -15.30 -12.30 10.00
N VAL A 651 -14.28 -12.24 9.14
CA VAL A 651 -13.71 -10.99 8.61
C VAL A 651 -14.68 -10.32 7.64
N ILE A 652 -15.46 -11.08 6.86
CA ILE A 652 -16.41 -10.51 5.92
C ILE A 652 -17.58 -9.87 6.68
N GLU A 653 -18.11 -10.56 7.69
CA GLU A 653 -19.15 -9.99 8.55
C GLU A 653 -18.63 -8.80 9.38
N LEU A 654 -17.35 -8.79 9.77
CA LEU A 654 -16.71 -7.62 10.38
C LEU A 654 -16.76 -6.40 9.44
N LEU A 655 -16.34 -6.56 8.19
CA LEU A 655 -16.36 -5.47 7.21
C LEU A 655 -17.77 -4.95 6.96
N VAL A 656 -18.76 -5.84 6.83
CA VAL A 656 -20.18 -5.46 6.72
C VAL A 656 -20.64 -4.69 7.96
N ALA A 657 -20.31 -5.15 9.17
CA ALA A 657 -20.67 -4.48 10.40
C ALA A 657 -20.06 -3.08 10.51
N LEU A 658 -18.81 -2.91 10.07
CA LEU A 658 -18.11 -1.63 10.07
C LEU A 658 -18.71 -0.65 9.05
N VAL A 659 -18.91 -1.05 7.80
CA VAL A 659 -19.42 -0.12 6.77
C VAL A 659 -20.91 0.22 6.97
N THR A 660 -21.64 -0.57 7.75
CA THR A 660 -23.04 -0.29 8.11
C THR A 660 -23.19 0.47 9.44
N SER A 661 -22.08 0.69 10.16
CA SER A 661 -22.02 1.41 11.44
C SER A 661 -22.35 2.89 11.30
N GLU A 662 -22.68 3.56 12.41
CA GLU A 662 -22.83 5.02 12.43
C GLU A 662 -21.48 5.72 12.29
N MET A 663 -20.41 5.17 12.85
CA MET A 663 -19.03 5.67 12.66
C MET A 663 -18.65 5.81 11.17
N PHE A 664 -19.20 4.94 10.31
CA PHE A 664 -18.92 4.97 8.87
C PHE A 664 -19.92 5.80 8.06
N ARG A 665 -21.22 5.72 8.40
CA ARG A 665 -22.29 6.38 7.64
C ARG A 665 -22.46 7.87 7.96
N TYR A 666 -21.81 8.35 9.01
CA TYR A 666 -21.88 9.73 9.45
C TYR A 666 -20.49 10.37 9.48
N THR A 667 -20.47 11.70 9.39
CA THR A 667 -19.31 12.54 9.64
C THR A 667 -19.66 13.55 10.75
N LYS A 668 -18.66 14.19 11.36
CA LYS A 668 -18.93 15.20 12.39
C LYS A 668 -19.48 16.47 11.75
N ALA A 669 -20.39 17.15 12.43
CA ALA A 669 -20.79 18.49 12.04
C ALA A 669 -19.67 19.47 12.42
N PRO A 670 -19.35 20.47 11.59
CA PRO A 670 -18.48 21.56 12.01
C PRO A 670 -19.06 22.24 13.25
N ALA A 671 -18.20 22.63 14.19
CA ALA A 671 -18.62 23.38 15.36
C ALA A 671 -19.43 24.60 14.92
N GLN A 672 -20.60 24.81 15.54
CA GLN A 672 -21.38 26.00 15.28
C GLN A 672 -20.56 27.19 15.75
N GLN A 673 -20.21 28.11 14.84
CA GLN A 673 -19.70 29.40 15.26
C GLN A 673 -20.82 30.09 16.05
N GLU A 674 -20.67 30.17 17.37
CA GLU A 674 -21.49 31.06 18.19
C GLU A 674 -21.30 32.47 17.65
N GLY A 675 -22.32 32.98 16.95
CA GLY A 675 -22.32 34.32 16.41
C GLY A 675 -22.26 35.33 17.56
N ASN A 676 -21.24 36.17 17.55
CA ASN A 676 -21.14 37.36 18.39
C ASN A 676 -21.33 38.60 17.53
#